data_AF-A0AAW0ST01-F1
#
_entry.id   AF-A0AAW0ST01-F1
#
_cell.length_a   1.000
_cell.length_b   1.000
_cell.length_c   1.000
_cell.angle_alpha   90.00
_cell.angle_beta   90.00
_cell.angle_gamma   90.00
#
_symmetry.space_group_name_H-M   'P 1'
#
loop_
_entity.id
_entity.type
_entity.pdbx_description
1 polymer ?
#
loop_
_entity_poly.entity_id
_entity_poly.type
_entity_poly.pdbx_seq_one_letter_code
_entity_poly.pdbx_strand_id
1 'polypeptide(L)'
;MAMTALLLVAQMAGAGFLSLPKALANSGWFGVVMMVVFCVTIGFSGTRLGQCWVMLEERWPALYAGGSRQPYMDIAGVTLGKPGRLLALVSVFAAIYGVSTVFLILISSFMNELLPVLSNCEWLLVAGGIVLPFTWLGTPKDFWQLSVVAAASTGLACLVIFVELLVEAPGFPEPQYTNPTVYTFALGFASILFAFGGASVFPTIQNDMADRALFGRSVALAFLGLLLMYLPVTLAGYIVLGYEVKSNILFDVDTSKAVIKVAIVMEVLNLTGTYIITTNPVFQLFEEVLGVENRFGWQRCALRTSIMVVQLLIGLAIPRFDMIVNLVGGSTVPICSFILPGIMYLRLADMEGDWKKRFVPLWERTLLILIVGVGVVGGITSTTTSIMDIVNPKGVENMSLDSHSMSSSSSSSSPQADMTDSSKKTKGTGGAKNGLGYATTALFLITQMAGAGFLSLPRATANTGWLGVVMMLVFCVGVGFAGTRLGKSWVMLEERWPHLYAGGSRQPYMDIAGEALGKPGRVFALVCVFLTLFGSSTVYLILMASFIEKLAPVLSVCEWLCVVTLVVLPFTWLGTPKDFWQASVVAAASTALACLVIFVELLVEAPGFPEPQYTNPTVYTFALGFASILFAFGGASVFPTIQNDMADRALFGRSVVIAFLGLLLMYLPVAITGYAVLGDAVEGNILFNVETDKAVIKAAMVMEVLNLAGTYIITCNPVYQVFEDQLNIEKGFGWRRCTLRSCIVAAQLVLGLAIPKFDKILNLIGGSTVTACTFLLPGICYLRLADRKGEWQQRFVPLWERTALILTICVGVVGGVVSTVSAVMDIVNPDSMGQSCFADFN
;
A
#
# COMPACT_ATOMS: atom_id res chain seq x y z
N MET A 1 -27.43 -27.29 -14.00
CA MET A 1 -26.31 -28.12 -13.48
C MET A 1 -25.13 -28.10 -14.44
N ALA A 2 -25.19 -28.72 -15.63
CA ALA A 2 -24.04 -28.80 -16.56
C ALA A 2 -23.49 -27.41 -16.95
N MET A 3 -24.36 -26.46 -17.29
CA MET A 3 -23.96 -25.08 -17.57
C MET A 3 -23.23 -24.43 -16.39
N THR A 4 -23.72 -24.61 -15.16
CA THR A 4 -23.08 -24.10 -13.95
C THR A 4 -21.71 -24.73 -13.71
N ALA A 5 -21.59 -26.06 -13.90
CA ALA A 5 -20.31 -26.75 -13.81
C ALA A 5 -19.32 -26.21 -14.83
N LEU A 6 -19.77 -25.98 -16.06
CA LEU A 6 -18.94 -25.42 -17.12
C LEU A 6 -18.53 -23.96 -16.82
N LEU A 7 -19.40 -23.13 -16.24
CA LEU A 7 -19.06 -21.79 -15.77
C LEU A 7 -17.99 -21.82 -14.68
N LEU A 8 -18.11 -22.75 -13.72
CA LEU A 8 -17.12 -22.95 -12.66
C LEU A 8 -15.78 -23.42 -13.24
N VAL A 9 -15.80 -24.36 -14.20
CA VAL A 9 -14.59 -24.77 -14.92
C VAL A 9 -13.99 -23.58 -15.64
N ALA A 10 -14.73 -22.88 -16.51
CA ALA A 10 -14.22 -21.74 -17.28
C ALA A 10 -13.62 -20.63 -16.40
N GLN A 11 -14.19 -20.41 -15.20
CA GLN A 11 -13.66 -19.43 -14.28
C GLN A 11 -12.31 -19.84 -13.66
N MET A 12 -12.17 -21.11 -13.32
CA MET A 12 -10.98 -21.66 -12.65
C MET A 12 -9.91 -22.14 -13.66
N ALA A 13 -10.36 -22.46 -14.87
CA ALA A 13 -9.60 -22.89 -16.03
C ALA A 13 -8.92 -21.68 -16.68
N GLY A 14 -7.58 -21.67 -16.66
CA GLY A 14 -6.79 -20.59 -17.23
C GLY A 14 -5.35 -20.65 -16.74
N ALA A 15 -4.78 -19.50 -16.37
CA ALA A 15 -3.40 -19.32 -15.96
C ALA A 15 -2.80 -20.38 -15.01
N GLY A 16 -3.62 -20.91 -14.09
CA GLY A 16 -3.17 -21.76 -13.00
C GLY A 16 -2.47 -23.04 -13.44
N PHE A 17 -2.96 -23.72 -14.48
CA PHE A 17 -2.39 -25.01 -14.90
C PHE A 17 -0.99 -24.88 -15.52
N LEU A 18 -0.70 -23.71 -16.11
CA LEU A 18 0.58 -23.43 -16.77
C LEU A 18 1.75 -23.45 -15.77
N SER A 19 1.48 -23.06 -14.52
CA SER A 19 2.46 -23.08 -13.41
C SER A 19 2.50 -24.39 -12.63
N LEU A 20 1.55 -25.30 -12.82
CA LEU A 20 1.45 -26.52 -12.01
C LEU A 20 2.66 -27.47 -12.15
N PRO A 21 3.22 -27.70 -13.36
CA PRO A 21 4.49 -28.42 -13.51
C PRO A 21 5.62 -27.84 -12.65
N LYS A 22 5.79 -26.50 -12.65
CA LYS A 22 6.78 -25.83 -11.80
C LYS A 22 6.45 -25.97 -10.31
N ALA A 23 5.17 -25.97 -9.96
CA ALA A 23 4.74 -26.20 -8.58
C ALA A 23 5.10 -27.61 -8.09
N LEU A 24 5.04 -28.63 -8.96
CA LEU A 24 5.54 -29.97 -8.66
C LEU A 24 7.07 -30.00 -8.54
N ALA A 25 7.80 -29.31 -9.42
CA ALA A 25 9.25 -29.16 -9.27
C ALA A 25 9.63 -28.53 -7.92
N ASN A 26 8.83 -27.57 -7.46
CA ASN A 26 9.05 -26.89 -6.18
C ASN A 26 8.62 -27.71 -4.95
N SER A 27 7.65 -28.62 -5.07
CA SER A 27 7.10 -29.40 -3.93
C SER A 27 7.44 -30.90 -3.99
N GLY A 28 8.17 -31.32 -5.02
CA GLY A 28 8.46 -32.71 -5.33
C GLY A 28 7.19 -33.54 -5.63
N TRP A 29 7.34 -34.85 -5.55
CA TRP A 29 6.23 -35.81 -5.75
C TRP A 29 5.08 -35.64 -4.76
N PHE A 30 5.34 -35.07 -3.59
CA PHE A 30 4.28 -34.72 -2.63
C PHE A 30 3.30 -33.68 -3.20
N GLY A 31 3.74 -32.84 -4.14
CA GLY A 31 2.90 -31.91 -4.88
C GLY A 31 1.70 -32.56 -5.55
N VAL A 32 1.82 -33.79 -6.06
CA VAL A 32 0.71 -34.54 -6.66
C VAL A 32 -0.38 -34.84 -5.64
N VAL A 33 0.01 -35.31 -4.45
CA VAL A 33 -0.92 -35.57 -3.34
C VAL A 33 -1.58 -34.28 -2.89
N MET A 34 -0.79 -33.21 -2.75
CA MET A 34 -1.29 -31.89 -2.38
C MET A 34 -2.31 -31.36 -3.39
N MET A 35 -2.08 -31.55 -4.69
CA MET A 35 -2.97 -31.14 -5.76
C MET A 35 -4.34 -31.83 -5.67
N VAL A 36 -4.36 -33.15 -5.47
CA VAL A 36 -5.61 -33.92 -5.31
C VAL A 36 -6.33 -33.49 -4.03
N VAL A 37 -5.60 -33.34 -2.92
CA VAL A 37 -6.17 -32.92 -1.64
C VAL A 37 -6.77 -31.52 -1.74
N PHE A 38 -6.08 -30.55 -2.35
CA PHE A 38 -6.59 -29.18 -2.50
C PHE A 38 -7.79 -29.10 -3.44
N CYS A 39 -7.79 -29.87 -4.52
CA CYS A 39 -8.96 -30.01 -5.38
C CYS A 39 -10.20 -30.45 -4.58
N VAL A 40 -10.06 -31.49 -3.76
CA VAL A 40 -11.16 -32.00 -2.92
C VAL A 40 -11.55 -31.02 -1.81
N THR A 41 -10.58 -30.42 -1.10
CA THR A 41 -10.87 -29.52 0.02
C THR A 41 -11.44 -28.18 -0.43
N ILE A 42 -10.97 -27.58 -1.53
CA ILE A 42 -11.58 -26.35 -2.08
C ILE A 42 -12.97 -26.66 -2.62
N GLY A 43 -13.15 -27.78 -3.35
CA GLY A 43 -14.48 -28.21 -3.78
C GLY A 43 -15.44 -28.36 -2.61
N PHE A 44 -15.01 -29.05 -1.54
CA PHE A 44 -15.77 -29.20 -0.31
C PHE A 44 -16.10 -27.85 0.34
N SER A 45 -15.10 -27.01 0.61
CA SER A 45 -15.29 -25.67 1.19
C SER A 45 -16.21 -24.80 0.35
N GLY A 46 -16.10 -24.86 -0.98
CA GLY A 46 -16.97 -24.17 -1.93
C GLY A 46 -18.42 -24.64 -1.86
N THR A 47 -18.67 -25.95 -1.71
CA THR A 47 -20.03 -26.45 -1.49
C THR A 47 -20.64 -25.97 -0.17
N ARG A 48 -19.84 -25.87 0.90
CA ARG A 48 -20.30 -25.35 2.20
C ARG A 48 -20.57 -23.86 2.18
N LEU A 49 -19.72 -23.11 1.48
CA LEU A 49 -19.95 -21.71 1.20
C LEU A 49 -21.27 -21.49 0.43
N GLY A 50 -21.56 -22.34 -0.56
CA GLY A 50 -22.84 -22.28 -1.26
C GLY A 50 -24.05 -22.67 -0.39
N GLN A 51 -23.86 -23.59 0.57
CA GLN A 51 -24.89 -23.88 1.58
C GLN A 51 -25.11 -22.71 2.54
N CYS A 52 -24.08 -21.90 2.84
CA CYS A 52 -24.24 -20.68 3.62
C CYS A 52 -25.18 -19.69 2.94
N TRP A 53 -25.09 -19.55 1.61
CA TRP A 53 -25.99 -18.69 0.85
C TRP A 53 -27.45 -19.15 0.99
N VAL A 54 -27.70 -20.46 0.78
CA VAL A 54 -29.04 -21.04 0.96
C VAL A 54 -29.57 -20.82 2.39
N MET A 55 -28.71 -20.95 3.41
CA MET A 55 -29.11 -20.69 4.80
C MET A 55 -29.49 -19.23 5.05
N LEU A 56 -28.84 -18.26 4.40
CA LEU A 56 -29.22 -16.84 4.51
C LEU A 56 -30.59 -16.59 3.88
N GLU A 57 -30.86 -17.15 2.71
CA GLU A 57 -32.14 -17.03 2.01
C GLU A 57 -33.30 -17.65 2.82
N GLU A 58 -33.09 -18.84 3.40
CA GLU A 58 -34.08 -19.53 4.23
C GLU A 58 -34.41 -18.76 5.52
N ARG A 59 -33.41 -18.15 6.16
CA ARG A 59 -33.57 -17.47 7.46
C ARG A 59 -34.05 -16.03 7.35
N TRP A 60 -33.67 -15.32 6.30
CA TRP A 60 -34.04 -13.91 6.06
C TRP A 60 -34.62 -13.69 4.66
N PRO A 61 -35.77 -14.31 4.33
CA PRO A 61 -36.35 -14.23 2.99
C PRO A 61 -36.70 -12.80 2.59
N ALA A 62 -37.16 -11.96 3.52
CA ALA A 62 -37.48 -10.55 3.23
C ALA A 62 -36.27 -9.72 2.75
N LEU A 63 -35.05 -10.08 3.18
CA LEU A 63 -33.83 -9.35 2.84
C LEU A 63 -33.15 -9.90 1.58
N TYR A 64 -33.28 -11.21 1.32
CA TYR A 64 -32.53 -11.90 0.26
C TYR A 64 -33.40 -12.51 -0.86
N ALA A 65 -34.73 -12.36 -0.85
CA ALA A 65 -35.61 -12.89 -1.89
C ALA A 65 -35.31 -12.36 -3.31
N GLY A 66 -34.74 -11.16 -3.42
CA GLY A 66 -34.30 -10.57 -4.70
C GLY A 66 -32.91 -10.99 -5.16
N GLY A 67 -32.23 -11.87 -4.41
CA GLY A 67 -30.81 -12.17 -4.56
C GLY A 67 -29.90 -11.05 -4.02
N SER A 68 -28.61 -11.32 -3.93
CA SER A 68 -27.60 -10.31 -3.60
C SER A 68 -26.56 -10.19 -4.71
N ARG A 69 -26.04 -8.98 -4.90
CA ARG A 69 -24.86 -8.74 -5.75
C ARG A 69 -23.57 -9.18 -5.09
N GLN A 70 -23.54 -9.28 -3.76
CA GLN A 70 -22.35 -9.57 -2.97
C GLN A 70 -22.59 -10.71 -1.96
N PRO A 71 -23.04 -11.89 -2.42
CA PRO A 71 -23.47 -12.97 -1.54
C PRO A 71 -22.35 -13.44 -0.59
N TYR A 72 -21.09 -13.45 -1.05
CA TYR A 72 -19.93 -13.75 -0.20
C TYR A 72 -19.78 -12.76 0.97
N MET A 73 -19.96 -11.46 0.71
CA MET A 73 -19.82 -10.39 1.72
C MET A 73 -20.97 -10.38 2.71
N ASP A 74 -22.17 -10.72 2.24
CA ASP A 74 -23.35 -10.81 3.09
C ASP A 74 -23.25 -11.99 4.06
N ILE A 75 -22.79 -13.16 3.59
CA ILE A 75 -22.49 -14.31 4.46
C ILE A 75 -21.48 -13.91 5.54
N ALA A 76 -20.39 -13.24 5.16
CA ALA A 76 -19.37 -12.78 6.10
C ALA A 76 -19.91 -11.73 7.09
N GLY A 77 -20.74 -10.80 6.61
CA GLY A 77 -21.35 -9.76 7.44
C GLY A 77 -22.33 -10.31 8.48
N VAL A 78 -23.14 -11.30 8.11
CA VAL A 78 -24.06 -11.96 9.05
C VAL A 78 -23.29 -12.79 10.08
N THR A 79 -22.27 -13.54 9.66
CA THR A 79 -21.58 -14.51 10.54
C THR A 79 -20.50 -13.91 11.44
N LEU A 80 -19.78 -12.90 10.95
CA LEU A 80 -18.60 -12.30 11.58
C LEU A 80 -18.75 -10.80 11.83
N GLY A 81 -19.90 -10.21 11.48
CA GLY A 81 -20.16 -8.79 11.64
C GLY A 81 -19.40 -7.92 10.64
N LYS A 82 -19.37 -6.62 10.90
CA LYS A 82 -18.66 -5.62 10.08
C LYS A 82 -17.16 -5.94 9.82
N PRO A 83 -16.35 -6.39 10.80
CA PRO A 83 -14.94 -6.69 10.52
C PRO A 83 -14.79 -7.91 9.59
N GLY A 84 -15.63 -8.93 9.74
CA GLY A 84 -15.61 -10.07 8.84
C GLY A 84 -16.07 -9.73 7.43
N ARG A 85 -17.08 -8.87 7.28
CA ARG A 85 -17.48 -8.32 5.98
C ARG A 85 -16.32 -7.59 5.31
N LEU A 86 -15.60 -6.74 6.05
CA LEU A 86 -14.45 -6.00 5.51
C LEU A 86 -13.30 -6.94 5.13
N LEU A 87 -13.00 -7.94 5.95
CA LEU A 87 -11.96 -8.94 5.65
C LEU A 87 -12.31 -9.73 4.37
N ALA A 88 -13.55 -10.18 4.24
CA ALA A 88 -14.05 -10.83 3.03
C ALA A 88 -13.92 -9.90 1.82
N LEU A 89 -14.30 -8.62 1.97
CA LEU A 89 -14.24 -7.62 0.90
C LEU A 89 -12.82 -7.44 0.36
N VAL A 90 -11.88 -7.16 1.25
CA VAL A 90 -10.48 -6.91 0.89
C VAL A 90 -9.83 -8.15 0.30
N SER A 91 -10.04 -9.33 0.90
CA SER A 91 -9.41 -10.57 0.44
C SER A 91 -9.92 -11.02 -0.92
N VAL A 92 -11.23 -10.98 -1.17
CA VAL A 92 -11.80 -11.35 -2.48
C VAL A 92 -11.41 -10.34 -3.54
N PHE A 93 -11.40 -9.04 -3.22
CA PHE A 93 -10.96 -8.00 -4.16
C PHE A 93 -9.50 -8.21 -4.55
N ALA A 94 -8.60 -8.36 -3.57
CA ALA A 94 -7.18 -8.59 -3.83
C ALA A 94 -6.94 -9.88 -4.62
N ALA A 95 -7.69 -10.96 -4.33
CA ALA A 95 -7.61 -12.22 -5.09
C ALA A 95 -8.00 -12.04 -6.55
N ILE A 96 -9.20 -11.52 -6.82
CA ILE A 96 -9.72 -11.35 -8.17
C ILE A 96 -8.86 -10.38 -8.97
N TYR A 97 -8.40 -9.31 -8.33
CA TYR A 97 -7.54 -8.32 -8.96
C TYR A 97 -6.19 -8.91 -9.35
N GLY A 98 -5.54 -9.67 -8.46
CA GLY A 98 -4.28 -10.35 -8.76
C GLY A 98 -4.40 -11.40 -9.87
N VAL A 99 -5.46 -12.21 -9.85
CA VAL A 99 -5.77 -13.18 -10.92
C VAL A 99 -5.98 -12.47 -12.27
N SER A 100 -6.69 -11.33 -12.28
CA SER A 100 -6.94 -10.55 -13.49
C SER A 100 -5.64 -9.98 -14.09
N THR A 101 -4.71 -9.51 -13.23
CA THR A 101 -3.38 -9.06 -13.68
C THR A 101 -2.57 -10.21 -14.30
N VAL A 102 -2.62 -11.40 -13.69
CA VAL A 102 -1.97 -12.61 -14.23
C VAL A 102 -2.47 -12.93 -15.64
N PHE A 103 -3.77 -12.83 -15.89
CA PHE A 103 -4.32 -13.07 -17.24
C PHE A 103 -3.77 -12.10 -18.28
N LEU A 104 -3.65 -10.80 -17.95
CA LEU A 104 -3.10 -9.81 -18.87
C LEU A 104 -1.61 -10.06 -19.18
N ILE A 105 -0.81 -10.45 -18.18
CA ILE A 105 0.61 -10.81 -18.37
C ILE A 105 0.75 -12.06 -19.25
N LEU A 106 -0.11 -13.06 -19.05
CA LEU A 106 -0.07 -14.26 -19.88
C LEU A 106 -0.48 -13.97 -21.33
N ILE A 107 -1.55 -13.19 -21.54
CA ILE A 107 -1.95 -12.75 -22.89
C ILE A 107 -0.77 -12.03 -23.57
N SER A 108 -0.08 -11.13 -22.88
CA SER A 108 1.04 -10.41 -23.49
C SER A 108 2.21 -11.32 -23.84
N SER A 109 2.55 -12.26 -22.96
CA SER A 109 3.62 -13.23 -23.19
C SER A 109 3.31 -14.17 -24.37
N PHE A 110 2.05 -14.57 -24.51
CA PHE A 110 1.57 -15.42 -25.61
C PHE A 110 1.52 -14.67 -26.93
N MET A 111 1.10 -13.40 -26.92
CA MET A 111 1.12 -12.57 -28.12
C MET A 111 2.54 -12.28 -28.59
N ASN A 112 3.48 -12.06 -27.67
CA ASN A 112 4.90 -11.90 -27.99
C ASN A 112 5.49 -13.16 -28.63
N GLU A 113 5.13 -14.34 -28.12
CA GLU A 113 5.57 -15.62 -28.67
C GLU A 113 4.99 -15.87 -30.08
N LEU A 114 3.72 -15.51 -30.30
CA LEU A 114 3.06 -15.68 -31.60
C LEU A 114 3.54 -14.66 -32.65
N LEU A 115 3.72 -13.42 -32.23
CA LEU A 115 4.08 -12.26 -33.04
C LEU A 115 5.18 -11.45 -32.32
N PRO A 116 6.47 -11.79 -32.53
CA PRO A 116 7.60 -11.13 -31.87
C PRO A 116 7.93 -9.77 -32.51
N VAL A 117 6.91 -8.91 -32.63
CA VAL A 117 6.99 -7.57 -33.25
C VAL A 117 7.07 -6.48 -32.18
N LEU A 118 6.51 -6.73 -31.00
CA LEU A 118 6.49 -5.83 -29.84
C LEU A 118 7.07 -6.54 -28.63
N SER A 119 7.59 -5.82 -27.64
CA SER A 119 8.02 -6.37 -26.36
C SER A 119 6.84 -6.88 -25.51
N ASN A 120 7.11 -7.74 -24.51
CA ASN A 120 6.08 -8.23 -23.57
C ASN A 120 5.31 -7.10 -22.86
N CYS A 121 5.97 -5.97 -22.57
CA CYS A 121 5.36 -4.81 -21.92
C CYS A 121 4.46 -4.02 -22.88
N GLU A 122 4.86 -3.90 -24.14
CA GLU A 122 4.03 -3.27 -25.18
C GLU A 122 2.83 -4.15 -25.51
N TRP A 123 3.02 -5.46 -25.63
CA TRP A 123 1.93 -6.42 -25.79
C TRP A 123 0.96 -6.40 -24.60
N LEU A 124 1.44 -6.11 -23.38
CA LEU A 124 0.58 -5.95 -22.20
C LEU A 124 -0.35 -4.73 -22.34
N LEU A 125 0.18 -3.61 -22.82
CA LEU A 125 -0.62 -2.42 -23.12
C LEU A 125 -1.63 -2.68 -24.25
N VAL A 126 -1.21 -3.39 -25.31
CA VAL A 126 -2.09 -3.76 -26.43
C VAL A 126 -3.20 -4.71 -25.98
N ALA A 127 -2.87 -5.75 -25.21
CA ALA A 127 -3.83 -6.67 -24.62
C ALA A 127 -4.84 -5.91 -23.74
N GLY A 128 -4.34 -4.97 -22.94
CA GLY A 128 -5.17 -4.07 -22.16
C GLY A 128 -6.12 -3.23 -23.02
N GLY A 129 -5.60 -2.60 -24.08
CA GLY A 129 -6.41 -1.82 -25.02
C GLY A 129 -7.48 -2.63 -25.74
N ILE A 130 -7.19 -3.89 -26.09
CA ILE A 130 -8.14 -4.80 -26.76
C ILE A 130 -9.26 -5.23 -25.81
N VAL A 131 -8.92 -5.59 -24.57
CA VAL A 131 -9.89 -6.11 -23.60
C VAL A 131 -10.76 -4.99 -23.01
N LEU A 132 -10.22 -3.77 -22.91
CA LEU A 132 -10.86 -2.62 -22.27
C LEU A 132 -12.29 -2.32 -22.76
N PRO A 133 -12.58 -2.21 -24.06
CA PRO A 133 -13.94 -1.96 -24.54
C PRO A 133 -14.95 -3.04 -24.11
N PHE A 134 -14.52 -4.29 -24.04
CA PHE A 134 -15.37 -5.40 -23.61
C PHE A 134 -15.68 -5.34 -22.11
N THR A 135 -14.78 -4.76 -21.31
CA THR A 135 -15.06 -4.53 -19.89
C THR A 135 -16.19 -3.52 -19.68
N TRP A 136 -16.46 -2.61 -20.61
CA TRP A 136 -17.53 -1.61 -20.45
C TRP A 136 -18.94 -2.20 -20.58
N LEU A 137 -19.04 -3.42 -21.14
CA LEU A 137 -20.31 -4.10 -21.38
C LEU A 137 -20.98 -4.60 -20.09
N GLY A 138 -22.28 -4.90 -20.21
CA GLY A 138 -23.18 -5.31 -19.14
C GLY A 138 -22.90 -6.67 -18.51
N THR A 139 -23.87 -7.13 -17.70
CA THR A 139 -23.81 -8.34 -16.86
C THR A 139 -23.46 -9.64 -17.61
N PRO A 140 -22.85 -10.65 -16.93
CA PRO A 140 -22.44 -11.94 -17.50
C PRO A 140 -23.56 -12.80 -18.10
N LYS A 141 -24.84 -12.44 -17.90
CA LYS A 141 -26.00 -13.21 -18.36
C LYS A 141 -26.01 -13.40 -19.88
N ASP A 142 -25.40 -12.49 -20.63
CA ASP A 142 -25.35 -12.52 -22.10
C ASP A 142 -24.06 -13.15 -22.65
N PHE A 143 -23.13 -13.61 -21.78
CA PHE A 143 -21.79 -14.10 -22.16
C PHE A 143 -21.56 -15.59 -21.90
N TRP A 144 -22.62 -16.39 -21.76
CA TRP A 144 -22.53 -17.81 -21.46
C TRP A 144 -21.72 -18.60 -22.52
N GLN A 145 -21.76 -18.16 -23.78
CA GLN A 145 -20.99 -18.73 -24.89
C GLN A 145 -19.49 -18.52 -24.70
N LEU A 146 -19.07 -17.38 -24.14
CA LEU A 146 -17.67 -17.05 -23.88
C LEU A 146 -17.08 -18.05 -22.89
N SER A 147 -17.84 -18.46 -21.87
CA SER A 147 -17.41 -19.48 -20.91
C SER A 147 -17.33 -20.88 -21.52
N VAL A 148 -18.26 -21.23 -22.42
CA VAL A 148 -18.21 -22.50 -23.17
C VAL A 148 -16.95 -22.56 -24.03
N VAL A 149 -16.68 -21.49 -24.77
CA VAL A 149 -15.47 -21.36 -25.58
C VAL A 149 -14.23 -21.44 -24.70
N ALA A 150 -14.18 -20.68 -23.60
CA ALA A 150 -13.07 -20.67 -22.63
C ALA A 150 -12.76 -22.07 -22.09
N ALA A 151 -13.74 -22.77 -21.52
CA ALA A 151 -13.56 -24.12 -20.98
C ALA A 151 -13.13 -25.14 -22.05
N ALA A 152 -13.68 -25.04 -23.27
CA ALA A 152 -13.29 -25.90 -24.38
C ALA A 152 -11.85 -25.62 -24.86
N SER A 153 -11.47 -24.33 -24.95
CA SER A 153 -10.11 -23.93 -25.32
C SER A 153 -9.07 -24.40 -24.32
N THR A 154 -9.31 -24.30 -23.01
CA THR A 154 -8.37 -24.80 -22.00
C THR A 154 -8.25 -26.31 -22.06
N GLY A 155 -9.37 -27.02 -22.17
CA GLY A 155 -9.35 -28.48 -22.28
C GLY A 155 -8.56 -28.96 -23.50
N LEU A 156 -8.73 -28.30 -24.65
CA LEU A 156 -8.00 -28.62 -25.87
C LEU A 156 -6.53 -28.21 -25.80
N ALA A 157 -6.21 -27.05 -25.20
CA ALA A 157 -4.83 -26.62 -24.98
C ALA A 157 -4.09 -27.57 -24.03
N CYS A 158 -4.71 -27.99 -22.93
CA CYS A 158 -4.16 -29.02 -22.04
C CYS A 158 -3.88 -30.32 -22.80
N LEU A 159 -4.82 -30.78 -23.64
CA LEU A 159 -4.62 -31.98 -24.45
C LEU A 159 -3.43 -31.84 -25.42
N VAL A 160 -3.36 -30.70 -26.12
CA VAL A 160 -2.28 -30.42 -27.08
C VAL A 160 -0.93 -30.38 -26.38
N ILE A 161 -0.80 -29.62 -25.29
CA ILE A 161 0.45 -29.51 -24.53
C ILE A 161 0.86 -30.89 -23.98
N PHE A 162 -0.08 -31.66 -23.46
CA PHE A 162 0.18 -33.02 -22.99
C PHE A 162 0.73 -33.93 -24.10
N VAL A 163 0.09 -33.93 -25.27
CA VAL A 163 0.53 -34.76 -26.41
C VAL A 163 1.90 -34.33 -26.90
N GLU A 164 2.14 -33.03 -27.07
CA GLU A 164 3.41 -32.52 -27.57
C GLU A 164 4.56 -32.75 -26.58
N LEU A 165 4.32 -32.64 -25.27
CA LEU A 165 5.31 -33.03 -24.26
C LEU A 165 5.74 -34.49 -24.39
N LEU A 166 4.80 -35.41 -24.69
CA LEU A 166 5.12 -36.82 -24.89
C LEU A 166 5.84 -37.09 -26.21
N VAL A 167 5.52 -36.33 -27.26
CA VAL A 167 6.18 -36.42 -28.57
C VAL A 167 7.62 -35.90 -28.48
N GLU A 168 7.85 -34.81 -27.75
CA GLU A 168 9.16 -34.19 -27.55
C GLU A 168 9.97 -34.88 -26.44
N ALA A 169 9.36 -35.71 -25.60
CA ALA A 169 10.00 -36.42 -24.50
C ALA A 169 11.35 -37.07 -24.85
N PRO A 170 11.53 -37.77 -26.00
CA PRO A 170 12.82 -38.37 -26.34
C PRO A 170 13.94 -37.36 -26.64
N GLY A 171 13.61 -36.10 -26.89
CA GLY A 171 14.56 -35.03 -27.22
C GLY A 171 15.04 -34.23 -26.00
N PHE A 172 14.40 -34.38 -24.84
CA PHE A 172 14.81 -33.71 -23.60
C PHE A 172 15.95 -34.45 -22.89
N PRO A 173 16.82 -33.73 -22.15
CA PRO A 173 17.83 -34.35 -21.30
C PRO A 173 17.19 -35.19 -20.19
N GLU A 174 17.97 -36.10 -19.59
CA GLU A 174 17.47 -36.96 -18.51
C GLU A 174 17.00 -36.10 -17.31
N PRO A 175 15.73 -36.25 -16.87
CA PRO A 175 15.14 -35.36 -15.88
C PRO A 175 15.75 -35.62 -14.50
N GLN A 176 16.20 -34.55 -13.84
CA GLN A 176 16.64 -34.64 -12.45
C GLN A 176 15.51 -34.21 -11.51
N TYR A 177 15.42 -34.89 -10.37
CA TYR A 177 14.43 -34.62 -9.33
C TYR A 177 15.13 -34.21 -8.05
N THR A 178 14.85 -33.00 -7.57
CA THR A 178 15.41 -32.47 -6.33
C THR A 178 14.43 -32.59 -5.17
N ASN A 179 14.94 -32.82 -3.97
CA ASN A 179 14.10 -32.80 -2.76
C ASN A 179 13.67 -31.36 -2.45
N PRO A 180 12.39 -31.13 -2.13
CA PRO A 180 11.89 -29.78 -1.85
C PRO A 180 12.45 -29.26 -0.52
N THR A 181 12.88 -28.00 -0.52
CA THR A 181 13.18 -27.23 0.69
C THR A 181 11.89 -26.63 1.26
N VAL A 182 11.89 -26.16 2.51
CA VAL A 182 10.71 -25.48 3.09
C VAL A 182 10.29 -24.27 2.25
N TYR A 183 11.28 -23.56 1.68
CA TYR A 183 11.06 -22.41 0.83
C TYR A 183 10.38 -22.78 -0.49
N THR A 184 10.97 -23.72 -1.24
CA THR A 184 10.40 -24.17 -2.52
C THR A 184 9.05 -24.85 -2.33
N PHE A 185 8.91 -25.65 -1.27
CA PHE A 185 7.63 -26.26 -0.90
C PHE A 185 6.53 -25.20 -0.67
N ALA A 186 6.84 -24.10 0.02
CA ALA A 186 5.88 -23.02 0.27
C ALA A 186 5.46 -22.28 -1.02
N LEU A 187 6.37 -22.11 -1.99
CA LEU A 187 6.04 -21.59 -3.33
C LEU A 187 5.16 -22.57 -4.11
N GLY A 188 5.46 -23.87 -4.06
CA GLY A 188 4.63 -24.92 -4.68
C GLY A 188 3.22 -24.97 -4.06
N PHE A 189 3.11 -24.84 -2.74
CA PHE A 189 1.84 -24.72 -2.01
C PHE A 189 1.00 -23.54 -2.52
N ALA A 190 1.62 -22.37 -2.69
CA ALA A 190 0.95 -21.18 -3.19
C ALA A 190 0.44 -21.34 -4.62
N SER A 191 1.30 -21.82 -5.53
CA SER A 191 0.96 -22.06 -6.93
C SER A 191 -0.20 -23.05 -7.10
N ILE A 192 -0.20 -24.15 -6.34
CA ILE A 192 -1.28 -25.14 -6.42
C ILE A 192 -2.58 -24.58 -5.86
N LEU A 193 -2.54 -23.81 -4.75
CA LEU A 193 -3.75 -23.13 -4.26
C LEU A 193 -4.30 -22.11 -5.25
N PHE A 194 -3.42 -21.35 -5.91
CA PHE A 194 -3.83 -20.42 -6.97
C PHE A 194 -4.56 -21.16 -8.10
N ALA A 195 -4.02 -22.29 -8.57
CA ALA A 195 -4.58 -23.04 -9.69
C ALA A 195 -5.99 -23.60 -9.44
N PHE A 196 -6.30 -23.94 -8.19
CA PHE A 196 -7.64 -24.38 -7.78
C PHE A 196 -8.43 -23.27 -7.06
N GLY A 197 -7.94 -22.03 -7.06
CA GLY A 197 -8.61 -20.88 -6.48
C GLY A 197 -9.86 -20.48 -7.27
N GLY A 198 -10.85 -19.88 -6.59
CA GLY A 198 -12.09 -19.42 -7.25
C GLY A 198 -13.36 -19.56 -6.40
N ALA A 199 -13.27 -20.20 -5.23
CA ALA A 199 -14.42 -20.43 -4.35
C ALA A 199 -15.15 -19.14 -3.93
N SER A 200 -14.48 -17.99 -3.94
CA SER A 200 -15.08 -16.69 -3.59
C SER A 200 -16.25 -16.26 -4.49
N VAL A 201 -16.31 -16.75 -5.73
CA VAL A 201 -17.34 -16.38 -6.71
C VAL A 201 -18.49 -17.39 -6.76
N PHE A 202 -18.35 -18.53 -6.06
CA PHE A 202 -19.33 -19.61 -6.05
C PHE A 202 -20.72 -19.15 -5.61
N PRO A 203 -20.87 -18.34 -4.53
CA PRO A 203 -22.19 -17.85 -4.14
C PRO A 203 -22.84 -16.94 -5.19
N THR A 204 -22.04 -16.19 -5.96
CA THR A 204 -22.54 -15.33 -7.05
C THR A 204 -23.06 -16.19 -8.21
N ILE A 205 -22.31 -17.21 -8.61
CA ILE A 205 -22.75 -18.17 -9.65
C ILE A 205 -23.98 -18.95 -9.18
N GLN A 206 -24.04 -19.33 -7.91
CA GLN A 206 -25.18 -20.02 -7.33
C GLN A 206 -26.42 -19.12 -7.25
N ASN A 207 -26.26 -17.83 -6.95
CA ASN A 207 -27.36 -16.87 -6.90
C ASN A 207 -28.10 -16.78 -8.25
N ASP A 208 -27.37 -16.90 -9.36
CA ASP A 208 -27.88 -16.92 -10.73
C ASP A 208 -28.36 -18.31 -11.21
N MET A 209 -28.21 -19.36 -10.40
CA MET A 209 -28.60 -20.72 -10.78
C MET A 209 -30.12 -20.93 -10.64
N ALA A 210 -30.74 -21.47 -11.69
CA ALA A 210 -32.18 -21.75 -11.72
C ALA A 210 -32.65 -22.71 -10.60
N ASP A 211 -31.84 -23.73 -10.30
CA ASP A 211 -32.07 -24.64 -9.17
C ASP A 211 -30.79 -24.76 -8.33
N ARG A 212 -30.78 -24.06 -7.19
CA ARG A 212 -29.64 -23.96 -6.28
C ARG A 212 -29.34 -25.27 -5.54
N ALA A 213 -30.29 -26.21 -5.44
CA ALA A 213 -30.08 -27.48 -4.77
C ALA A 213 -29.05 -28.36 -5.52
N LEU A 214 -28.92 -28.16 -6.82
CA LEU A 214 -27.99 -28.88 -7.69
C LEU A 214 -26.58 -28.26 -7.70
N PHE A 215 -26.33 -27.21 -6.92
CA PHE A 215 -25.04 -26.50 -6.91
C PHE A 215 -23.89 -27.42 -6.50
N GLY A 216 -24.06 -28.21 -5.43
CA GLY A 216 -23.02 -29.13 -4.96
C GLY A 216 -22.61 -30.18 -6.01
N ARG A 217 -23.57 -30.70 -6.79
CA ARG A 217 -23.29 -31.60 -7.91
C ARG A 217 -22.54 -30.89 -9.05
N SER A 218 -22.84 -29.61 -9.27
CA SER A 218 -22.16 -28.79 -10.28
C SER A 218 -20.72 -28.51 -9.89
N VAL A 219 -20.44 -28.22 -8.61
CA VAL A 219 -19.08 -28.07 -8.07
C VAL A 219 -18.30 -29.38 -8.21
N ALA A 220 -18.87 -30.52 -7.81
CA ALA A 220 -18.20 -31.81 -7.94
C ALA A 220 -17.83 -32.14 -9.40
N LEU A 221 -18.74 -31.89 -10.34
CA LEU A 221 -18.49 -32.10 -11.77
C LEU A 221 -17.40 -31.15 -12.29
N ALA A 222 -17.37 -29.90 -11.84
CA ALA A 222 -16.36 -28.91 -12.24
C ALA A 222 -14.95 -29.28 -11.75
N PHE A 223 -14.79 -29.59 -10.46
CA PHE A 223 -13.49 -29.98 -9.90
C PHE A 223 -12.99 -31.32 -10.46
N LEU A 224 -13.88 -32.25 -10.77
CA LEU A 224 -13.52 -33.46 -11.50
C LEU A 224 -12.97 -33.13 -12.89
N GLY A 225 -13.65 -32.23 -13.63
CA GLY A 225 -13.18 -31.75 -14.92
C GLY A 225 -11.81 -31.08 -14.85
N LEU A 226 -11.61 -30.16 -13.89
CA LEU A 226 -10.32 -29.48 -13.67
C LEU A 226 -9.21 -30.48 -13.35
N LEU A 227 -9.47 -31.45 -12.47
CA LEU A 227 -8.47 -32.46 -12.12
C LEU A 227 -8.08 -33.31 -13.34
N LEU A 228 -9.05 -33.71 -14.16
CA LEU A 228 -8.81 -34.48 -15.39
C LEU A 228 -8.03 -33.69 -16.44
N MET A 229 -8.18 -32.36 -16.49
CA MET A 229 -7.41 -31.50 -17.41
C MET A 229 -6.01 -31.21 -16.88
N TYR A 230 -5.89 -30.86 -15.59
CA TYR A 230 -4.65 -30.35 -15.01
C TYR A 230 -3.65 -31.46 -14.70
N LEU A 231 -4.12 -32.59 -14.16
CA LEU A 231 -3.25 -33.65 -13.67
C LEU A 231 -2.38 -34.30 -14.76
N PRO A 232 -2.89 -34.63 -15.97
CA PRO A 232 -2.06 -35.22 -17.02
C PRO A 232 -0.93 -34.28 -17.47
N VAL A 233 -1.25 -33.01 -17.75
CA VAL A 233 -0.26 -32.00 -18.18
C VAL A 233 0.79 -31.79 -17.09
N THR A 234 0.33 -31.69 -15.84
CA THR A 234 1.19 -31.46 -14.67
C THR A 234 2.17 -32.61 -14.46
N LEU A 235 1.68 -33.86 -14.52
CA LEU A 235 2.51 -35.05 -14.38
C LEU A 235 3.47 -35.21 -15.56
N ALA A 236 2.98 -35.06 -16.79
CA ALA A 236 3.82 -35.17 -17.98
C ALA A 236 4.95 -34.13 -17.96
N GLY A 237 4.62 -32.87 -17.69
CA GLY A 237 5.62 -31.80 -17.60
C GLY A 237 6.68 -32.09 -16.55
N TYR A 238 6.29 -32.51 -15.34
CA TYR A 238 7.24 -32.81 -14.28
C TYR A 238 8.07 -34.09 -14.55
N ILE A 239 7.46 -35.14 -15.11
CA ILE A 239 8.16 -36.39 -15.45
C ILE A 239 9.18 -36.18 -16.57
N VAL A 240 8.84 -35.37 -17.57
CA VAL A 240 9.68 -35.17 -18.75
C VAL A 240 10.81 -34.17 -18.47
N LEU A 241 10.54 -33.10 -17.73
CA LEU A 241 11.46 -31.96 -17.58
C LEU A 241 12.10 -31.84 -16.18
N GLY A 242 11.58 -32.54 -15.17
CA GLY A 242 12.15 -32.52 -13.80
C GLY A 242 12.16 -31.13 -13.15
N TYR A 243 13.30 -30.75 -12.56
CA TYR A 243 13.47 -29.45 -11.88
C TYR A 243 13.63 -28.24 -12.85
N GLU A 244 14.01 -28.50 -14.11
CA GLU A 244 14.31 -27.47 -15.12
C GLU A 244 13.07 -26.86 -15.76
N VAL A 245 11.90 -27.42 -15.48
CA VAL A 245 10.59 -26.88 -15.89
C VAL A 245 10.55 -25.36 -15.66
N LYS A 246 10.14 -24.60 -16.69
CA LYS A 246 9.94 -23.15 -16.57
C LYS A 246 8.65 -22.86 -15.82
N SER A 247 8.52 -21.63 -15.31
CA SER A 247 7.31 -21.20 -14.60
C SER A 247 6.04 -21.25 -15.44
N ASN A 248 6.15 -21.33 -16.76
CA ASN A 248 5.05 -21.58 -17.68
C ASN A 248 5.44 -22.70 -18.65
N ILE A 249 4.79 -23.85 -18.52
CA ILE A 249 5.07 -25.07 -19.30
C ILE A 249 4.94 -24.88 -20.81
N LEU A 250 4.18 -23.88 -21.27
CA LEU A 250 4.02 -23.62 -22.70
C LEU A 250 5.32 -23.17 -23.37
N PHE A 251 6.25 -22.61 -22.60
CA PHE A 251 7.57 -22.19 -23.09
C PHE A 251 8.63 -23.29 -23.01
N ASP A 252 8.26 -24.50 -22.56
CA ASP A 252 9.13 -25.68 -22.56
C ASP A 252 8.92 -26.59 -23.77
N VAL A 253 7.79 -26.45 -24.48
CA VAL A 253 7.50 -27.16 -25.74
C VAL A 253 7.89 -26.31 -26.95
N ASP A 254 8.15 -26.95 -28.10
CA ASP A 254 8.52 -26.25 -29.35
C ASP A 254 7.36 -25.38 -29.88
N THR A 255 7.43 -24.08 -29.60
CA THR A 255 6.45 -23.06 -30.00
C THR A 255 6.44 -22.78 -31.51
N SER A 256 7.41 -23.30 -32.27
CA SER A 256 7.43 -23.15 -33.73
C SER A 256 6.36 -24.00 -34.42
N LYS A 257 5.95 -25.11 -33.80
CA LYS A 257 4.94 -26.04 -34.32
C LYS A 257 3.57 -25.38 -34.44
N ALA A 258 2.91 -25.60 -35.59
CA ALA A 258 1.58 -25.06 -35.86
C ALA A 258 0.53 -25.47 -34.80
N VAL A 259 0.65 -26.70 -34.27
CA VAL A 259 -0.25 -27.23 -33.25
C VAL A 259 -0.13 -26.46 -31.93
N ILE A 260 1.09 -26.11 -31.49
CA ILE A 260 1.33 -25.27 -30.31
C ILE A 260 0.86 -23.84 -30.54
N LYS A 261 1.08 -23.26 -31.73
CA LYS A 261 0.55 -21.93 -32.06
C LYS A 261 -0.98 -21.87 -31.97
N VAL A 262 -1.67 -22.93 -32.39
CA VAL A 262 -3.14 -23.05 -32.21
C VAL A 262 -3.51 -23.09 -30.72
N ALA A 263 -2.77 -23.84 -29.90
CA ALA A 263 -2.99 -23.86 -28.45
C ALA A 263 -2.76 -22.49 -27.80
N ILE A 264 -1.70 -21.76 -28.19
CA ILE A 264 -1.43 -20.38 -27.75
C ILE A 264 -2.63 -19.47 -28.08
N VAL A 265 -3.14 -19.51 -29.31
CA VAL A 265 -4.30 -18.70 -29.72
C VAL A 265 -5.55 -19.07 -28.93
N MET A 266 -5.79 -20.36 -28.69
CA MET A 266 -6.90 -20.83 -27.86
C MET A 266 -6.78 -20.34 -26.41
N GLU A 267 -5.58 -20.35 -25.84
CA GLU A 267 -5.37 -19.80 -24.49
C GLU A 267 -5.50 -18.27 -24.44
N VAL A 268 -5.07 -17.53 -25.46
CA VAL A 268 -5.32 -16.08 -25.53
C VAL A 268 -6.83 -15.80 -25.52
N LEU A 269 -7.62 -16.56 -26.28
CA LEU A 269 -9.07 -16.44 -26.30
C LEU A 269 -9.69 -16.79 -24.94
N ASN A 270 -9.23 -17.89 -24.32
CA ASN A 270 -9.63 -18.30 -22.98
C ASN A 270 -9.39 -17.19 -21.95
N LEU A 271 -8.14 -16.73 -21.83
CA LEU A 271 -7.72 -15.72 -20.86
C LEU A 271 -8.46 -14.40 -21.04
N THR A 272 -8.71 -13.99 -22.29
CA THR A 272 -9.50 -12.80 -22.60
C THR A 272 -10.93 -12.96 -22.07
N GLY A 273 -11.56 -14.10 -22.32
CA GLY A 273 -12.93 -14.35 -21.87
C GLY A 273 -13.05 -14.46 -20.34
N THR A 274 -12.13 -15.21 -19.74
CA THR A 274 -12.08 -15.42 -18.29
C THR A 274 -11.75 -14.13 -17.54
N TYR A 275 -10.93 -13.24 -18.11
CA TYR A 275 -10.69 -11.90 -17.57
C TYR A 275 -11.98 -11.09 -17.49
N ILE A 276 -12.76 -11.00 -18.58
CA ILE A 276 -14.01 -10.23 -18.63
C ILE A 276 -14.99 -10.68 -17.54
N ILE A 277 -15.12 -12.01 -17.37
CA ILE A 277 -16.03 -12.60 -16.38
C ILE A 277 -15.51 -12.34 -14.96
N THR A 278 -14.22 -12.58 -14.73
CA THR A 278 -13.61 -12.57 -13.39
C THR A 278 -13.47 -11.16 -12.84
N THR A 279 -13.17 -10.16 -13.66
CA THR A 279 -13.04 -8.76 -13.23
C THR A 279 -14.40 -8.07 -13.05
N ASN A 280 -15.49 -8.58 -13.64
CA ASN A 280 -16.79 -7.90 -13.57
C ASN A 280 -17.37 -7.72 -12.15
N PRO A 281 -17.29 -8.69 -11.21
CA PRO A 281 -17.68 -8.47 -9.81
C PRO A 281 -16.92 -7.32 -9.14
N VAL A 282 -15.65 -7.12 -9.50
CA VAL A 282 -14.84 -5.98 -9.02
C VAL A 282 -15.40 -4.67 -9.54
N PHE A 283 -15.71 -4.60 -10.84
CA PHE A 283 -16.33 -3.40 -11.41
C PHE A 283 -17.68 -3.07 -10.75
N GLN A 284 -18.54 -4.08 -10.56
CA GLN A 284 -19.85 -3.89 -9.94
C GLN A 284 -19.77 -3.42 -8.49
N LEU A 285 -18.77 -3.89 -7.75
CA LEU A 285 -18.52 -3.43 -6.38
C LEU A 285 -18.14 -1.93 -6.36
N PHE A 286 -17.23 -1.50 -7.23
CA PHE A 286 -16.85 -0.09 -7.30
C PHE A 286 -17.99 0.78 -7.84
N GLU A 287 -18.78 0.28 -8.79
CA GLU A 287 -19.99 0.95 -9.28
C GLU A 287 -20.98 1.19 -8.13
N GLU A 288 -21.19 0.19 -7.27
CA GLU A 288 -22.06 0.28 -6.11
C GLU A 288 -21.53 1.24 -5.03
N VAL A 289 -20.23 1.15 -4.68
CA VAL A 289 -19.59 2.01 -3.68
C VAL A 289 -19.56 3.48 -4.11
N LEU A 290 -19.39 3.74 -5.41
CA LEU A 290 -19.31 5.08 -5.98
C LEU A 290 -20.66 5.62 -6.48
N GLY A 291 -21.74 4.82 -6.36
CA GLY A 291 -23.08 5.22 -6.79
C GLY A 291 -23.23 5.41 -8.31
N VAL A 292 -22.42 4.72 -9.12
CA VAL A 292 -22.46 4.79 -10.58
C VAL A 292 -23.65 3.98 -11.09
N GLU A 293 -24.46 4.59 -11.96
CA GLU A 293 -25.60 3.90 -12.55
C GLU A 293 -25.17 2.69 -13.40
N ASN A 294 -25.90 1.58 -13.30
CA ASN A 294 -25.58 0.32 -14.01
C ASN A 294 -25.81 0.36 -15.53
N ARG A 295 -26.14 1.53 -16.09
CA ARG A 295 -26.37 1.70 -17.53
C ARG A 295 -25.04 1.94 -18.24
N PHE A 296 -24.98 1.60 -19.53
CA PHE A 296 -23.82 2.00 -20.33
C PHE A 296 -23.76 3.53 -20.36
N GLY A 297 -22.66 4.09 -19.86
CA GLY A 297 -22.50 5.52 -19.69
C GLY A 297 -21.03 5.88 -19.46
N TRP A 298 -20.71 7.15 -19.66
CA TRP A 298 -19.32 7.61 -19.58
C TRP A 298 -18.70 7.42 -18.18
N GLN A 299 -19.48 7.55 -17.10
CA GLN A 299 -19.03 7.30 -15.72
C GLN A 299 -18.62 5.84 -15.51
N ARG A 300 -19.40 4.91 -16.08
CA ARG A 300 -19.11 3.48 -16.04
C ARG A 300 -17.87 3.13 -16.85
N CYS A 301 -17.74 3.67 -18.06
CA CYS A 301 -16.56 3.48 -18.89
C CYS A 301 -15.31 4.05 -18.20
N ALA A 302 -15.39 5.26 -17.64
CA ALA A 302 -14.29 5.88 -16.92
C ALA A 302 -13.86 5.06 -15.68
N LEU A 303 -14.82 4.58 -14.88
CA LEU A 303 -14.54 3.77 -13.70
C LEU A 303 -13.87 2.44 -14.07
N ARG A 304 -14.44 1.68 -15.01
CA ARG A 304 -13.87 0.39 -15.42
C ARG A 304 -12.50 0.55 -16.08
N THR A 305 -12.33 1.60 -16.89
CA THR A 305 -11.03 1.98 -17.46
C THR A 305 -10.01 2.30 -16.38
N SER A 306 -10.39 3.06 -15.34
CA SER A 306 -9.46 3.40 -14.25
C SER A 306 -8.97 2.16 -13.49
N ILE A 307 -9.87 1.21 -13.20
CA ILE A 307 -9.53 -0.05 -12.52
C ILE A 307 -8.58 -0.89 -13.39
N MET A 308 -8.85 -0.95 -14.70
CA MET A 308 -8.01 -1.69 -15.64
C MET A 308 -6.63 -1.05 -15.85
N VAL A 309 -6.53 0.29 -15.87
CA VAL A 309 -5.26 1.00 -15.94
C VAL A 309 -4.39 0.65 -14.73
N VAL A 310 -4.96 0.63 -13.53
CA VAL A 310 -4.18 0.23 -12.34
C VAL A 310 -3.73 -1.23 -12.44
N GLN A 311 -4.49 -2.13 -13.08
CA GLN A 311 -4.06 -3.53 -13.30
C GLN A 311 -2.87 -3.60 -14.27
N LEU A 312 -2.93 -2.83 -15.35
CA LEU A 312 -1.83 -2.72 -16.32
C LEU A 312 -0.56 -2.16 -15.68
N LEU A 313 -0.68 -1.16 -14.80
CA LEU A 313 0.47 -0.60 -14.08
C LEU A 313 1.13 -1.63 -13.14
N ILE A 314 0.35 -2.47 -12.45
CA ILE A 314 0.93 -3.56 -11.65
C ILE A 314 1.62 -4.60 -12.55
N GLY A 315 1.01 -4.95 -13.69
CA GLY A 315 1.64 -5.86 -14.65
C GLY A 315 2.92 -5.31 -15.28
N LEU A 316 3.02 -3.99 -15.48
CA LEU A 316 4.23 -3.31 -15.96
C LEU A 316 5.31 -3.22 -14.87
N ALA A 317 4.91 -3.04 -13.61
CA ALA A 317 5.85 -2.97 -12.49
C ALA A 317 6.47 -4.33 -12.16
N ILE A 318 5.69 -5.41 -12.29
CA ILE A 318 6.13 -6.79 -12.00
C ILE A 318 5.68 -7.71 -13.15
N PRO A 319 6.41 -7.74 -14.30
CA PRO A 319 6.06 -8.57 -15.45
C PRO A 319 6.43 -10.06 -15.26
N ARG A 320 6.45 -10.54 -14.01
CA ARG A 320 6.74 -11.93 -13.63
C ARG A 320 5.47 -12.63 -13.18
N PHE A 321 4.95 -13.48 -14.06
CA PHE A 321 3.74 -14.28 -13.85
C PHE A 321 3.78 -15.08 -12.54
N ASP A 322 4.89 -15.75 -12.26
CA ASP A 322 5.06 -16.66 -11.13
C ASP A 322 5.04 -15.96 -9.76
N MET A 323 5.66 -14.80 -9.66
CA MET A 323 5.65 -14.00 -8.42
C MET A 323 4.24 -13.60 -8.01
N ILE A 324 3.41 -13.17 -8.96
CA ILE A 324 2.02 -12.77 -8.68
C ILE A 324 1.18 -14.01 -8.35
N VAL A 325 1.36 -15.12 -9.07
CA VAL A 325 0.69 -16.40 -8.76
C VAL A 325 0.98 -16.85 -7.34
N ASN A 326 2.25 -16.86 -6.93
CA ASN A 326 2.66 -17.27 -5.59
C ASN A 326 2.14 -16.31 -4.52
N LEU A 327 2.25 -14.99 -4.74
CA LEU A 327 1.75 -14.01 -3.78
C LEU A 327 0.23 -14.12 -3.58
N VAL A 328 -0.54 -14.20 -4.67
CA VAL A 328 -2.00 -14.28 -4.62
C VAL A 328 -2.45 -15.62 -4.03
N GLY A 329 -1.84 -16.72 -4.47
CA GLY A 329 -2.09 -18.09 -4.01
C GLY A 329 -1.71 -18.35 -2.57
N GLY A 330 -0.69 -17.65 -2.05
CA GLY A 330 -0.24 -17.76 -0.66
C GLY A 330 -0.96 -16.83 0.32
N SER A 331 -1.50 -15.69 -0.13
CA SER A 331 -2.10 -14.69 0.76
C SER A 331 -3.63 -14.69 0.73
N THR A 332 -4.21 -14.38 -0.43
CA THR A 332 -5.65 -14.09 -0.57
C THR A 332 -6.49 -15.34 -0.78
N VAL A 333 -5.99 -16.32 -1.55
CA VAL A 333 -6.71 -17.56 -1.85
C VAL A 333 -6.94 -18.44 -0.61
N PRO A 334 -5.98 -18.60 0.34
CA PRO A 334 -6.23 -19.34 1.58
C PRO A 334 -7.30 -18.68 2.44
N ILE A 335 -7.31 -17.34 2.52
CA ILE A 335 -8.36 -16.59 3.24
C ILE A 335 -9.73 -16.87 2.62
N CYS A 336 -9.83 -16.75 1.29
CA CYS A 336 -11.09 -16.84 0.57
C CYS A 336 -11.65 -18.28 0.46
N SER A 337 -10.77 -19.27 0.37
CA SER A 337 -11.14 -20.64 -0.01
C SER A 337 -11.01 -21.66 1.13
N PHE A 338 -10.11 -21.43 2.11
CA PHE A 338 -9.90 -22.34 3.25
C PHE A 338 -10.44 -21.76 4.56
N ILE A 339 -10.04 -20.53 4.90
CA ILE A 339 -10.27 -19.96 6.23
C ILE A 339 -11.72 -19.48 6.39
N LEU A 340 -12.15 -18.52 5.56
CA LEU A 340 -13.47 -17.90 5.71
C LEU A 340 -14.62 -18.89 5.49
N PRO A 341 -14.64 -19.75 4.44
CA PRO A 341 -15.76 -20.68 4.24
C PRO A 341 -16.05 -21.58 5.44
N GLY A 342 -15.00 -22.15 6.04
CA GLY A 342 -15.15 -23.04 7.19
C GLY A 342 -15.66 -22.32 8.44
N ILE A 343 -15.11 -21.14 8.75
CA ILE A 343 -15.55 -20.33 9.89
C ILE A 343 -16.99 -19.86 9.70
N MET A 344 -17.32 -19.34 8.51
CA MET A 344 -18.66 -18.83 8.20
C MET A 344 -19.71 -19.94 8.28
N TYR A 345 -19.43 -21.12 7.72
CA TYR A 345 -20.37 -22.25 7.76
C TYR A 345 -20.62 -22.75 9.18
N LEU A 346 -19.57 -22.96 9.97
CA LEU A 346 -19.71 -23.43 11.36
C LEU A 346 -20.46 -22.41 12.21
N ARG A 347 -20.13 -21.11 12.10
CA ARG A 347 -20.86 -20.07 12.83
C ARG A 347 -22.31 -19.99 12.41
N LEU A 348 -22.60 -20.06 11.12
CA LEU A 348 -23.97 -19.97 10.63
C LEU A 348 -24.79 -21.20 11.04
N ALA A 349 -24.18 -22.39 11.05
CA ALA A 349 -24.82 -23.60 11.54
C ALA A 349 -25.14 -23.55 13.05
N ASP A 350 -24.21 -23.02 13.87
CA ASP A 350 -24.36 -22.90 15.32
C ASP A 350 -25.28 -21.74 15.77
N MET A 351 -25.66 -20.83 14.86
CA MET A 351 -26.56 -19.70 15.20
C MET A 351 -27.97 -20.15 15.61
N GLU A 352 -28.43 -19.60 16.73
CA GLU A 352 -29.77 -19.82 17.29
C GLU A 352 -30.78 -18.77 16.79
N GLY A 353 -32.02 -19.20 16.54
CA GLY A 353 -33.14 -18.34 16.15
C GLY A 353 -34.37 -19.14 15.72
N ASP A 354 -35.37 -18.46 15.17
CA ASP A 354 -36.66 -19.01 14.75
C ASP A 354 -36.58 -19.77 13.41
N TRP A 355 -35.63 -20.70 13.29
CA TRP A 355 -35.42 -21.54 12.12
C TRP A 355 -35.00 -22.96 12.53
N LYS A 356 -35.12 -23.91 11.59
CA LYS A 356 -34.71 -25.30 11.83
C LYS A 356 -33.20 -25.38 12.05
N LYS A 357 -32.77 -25.82 13.25
CA LYS A 357 -31.35 -26.05 13.55
C LYS A 357 -30.77 -27.09 12.58
N ARG A 358 -29.60 -26.78 12.02
CA ARG A 358 -28.89 -27.65 11.08
C ARG A 358 -27.81 -28.40 11.86
N PHE A 359 -27.94 -29.72 11.94
CA PHE A 359 -26.94 -30.55 12.60
C PHE A 359 -25.73 -30.74 11.70
N VAL A 360 -24.54 -30.33 12.17
CA VAL A 360 -23.26 -30.59 11.51
C VAL A 360 -22.59 -31.77 12.22
N PRO A 361 -22.33 -32.89 11.52
CA PRO A 361 -21.72 -34.06 12.14
C PRO A 361 -20.28 -33.77 12.58
N LEU A 362 -19.80 -34.50 13.59
CA LEU A 362 -18.49 -34.24 14.21
C LEU A 362 -17.34 -34.32 13.21
N TRP A 363 -17.37 -35.29 12.27
CA TRP A 363 -16.34 -35.46 11.25
C TRP A 363 -16.24 -34.23 10.32
N GLU A 364 -17.37 -33.63 9.96
CA GLU A 364 -17.44 -32.44 9.11
C GLU A 364 -16.88 -31.23 9.84
N ARG A 365 -17.22 -31.07 11.12
CA ARG A 365 -16.70 -30.00 11.97
C ARG A 365 -15.19 -30.09 12.15
N THR A 366 -14.67 -31.29 12.44
CA THR A 366 -13.22 -31.53 12.57
C THR A 366 -12.49 -31.27 11.26
N LEU A 367 -13.04 -31.71 10.12
CA LEU A 367 -12.45 -31.47 8.80
C LEU A 367 -12.37 -29.97 8.47
N LEU A 368 -13.42 -29.20 8.75
CA LEU A 368 -13.43 -27.75 8.53
C LEU A 368 -12.39 -27.02 9.40
N ILE A 369 -12.23 -27.43 10.66
CA ILE A 369 -11.20 -26.87 11.55
C ILE A 369 -9.79 -27.18 11.04
N LEU A 370 -9.57 -28.40 10.54
CA LEU A 370 -8.29 -28.80 9.95
C LEU A 370 -7.98 -27.97 8.69
N ILE A 371 -8.97 -27.77 7.80
CA ILE A 371 -8.83 -26.94 6.59
C ILE A 371 -8.45 -25.50 6.98
N VAL A 372 -9.09 -24.93 8.00
CA VAL A 372 -8.75 -23.60 8.52
C VAL A 372 -7.31 -23.57 9.05
N GLY A 373 -6.90 -24.58 9.82
CA GLY A 373 -5.54 -24.67 10.35
C GLY A 373 -4.47 -24.74 9.25
N VAL A 374 -4.68 -25.58 8.23
CA VAL A 374 -3.81 -25.68 7.05
C VAL A 374 -3.78 -24.35 6.29
N GLY A 375 -4.93 -23.69 6.13
CA GLY A 375 -5.01 -22.38 5.47
C GLY A 375 -4.23 -21.28 6.20
N VAL A 376 -4.25 -21.26 7.54
CA VAL A 376 -3.50 -20.27 8.34
C VAL A 376 -2.00 -20.53 8.28
N VAL A 377 -1.57 -21.77 8.56
CA VAL A 377 -0.13 -22.11 8.59
C VAL A 377 0.47 -22.02 7.18
N GLY A 378 -0.19 -22.64 6.21
CA GLY A 378 0.22 -22.62 4.81
C GLY A 378 0.16 -21.21 4.22
N GLY A 379 -0.87 -20.43 4.53
CA GLY A 379 -0.99 -19.05 4.05
C GLY A 379 0.10 -18.12 4.58
N ILE A 380 0.42 -18.19 5.88
CA ILE A 380 1.49 -17.37 6.47
C ILE A 380 2.85 -17.74 5.86
N THR A 381 3.18 -19.04 5.83
CA THR A 381 4.48 -19.53 5.33
C THR A 381 4.66 -19.27 3.84
N SER A 382 3.63 -19.47 3.02
CA SER A 382 3.69 -19.17 1.59
C SER A 382 3.70 -17.68 1.28
N THR A 383 2.99 -16.85 2.06
CA THR A 383 3.02 -15.39 1.89
C THR A 383 4.40 -14.82 2.23
N THR A 384 5.01 -15.22 3.35
CA THR A 384 6.33 -14.73 3.73
C THR A 384 7.40 -15.12 2.71
N THR A 385 7.37 -16.36 2.22
CA THR A 385 8.29 -16.84 1.19
C THR A 385 8.08 -16.15 -0.16
N SER A 386 6.83 -15.92 -0.57
CA SER A 386 6.52 -15.17 -1.81
C SER A 386 6.99 -13.72 -1.73
N ILE A 387 6.87 -13.06 -0.57
CA ILE A 387 7.40 -11.71 -0.37
C ILE A 387 8.93 -11.71 -0.45
N MET A 388 9.59 -12.72 0.14
CA MET A 388 11.04 -12.86 0.05
C MET A 388 11.51 -13.07 -1.40
N ASP A 389 10.78 -13.87 -2.19
CA ASP A 389 11.05 -14.08 -3.62
C ASP A 389 10.95 -12.77 -4.42
N ILE A 390 9.96 -11.93 -4.11
CA ILE A 390 9.77 -10.61 -4.75
C ILE A 390 10.89 -9.63 -4.36
N VAL A 391 11.34 -9.64 -3.10
CA VAL A 391 12.35 -8.70 -2.59
C VAL A 391 13.77 -9.08 -3.01
N ASN A 392 14.08 -10.37 -3.16
CA ASN A 392 15.43 -10.84 -3.52
C ASN A 392 15.43 -11.87 -4.66
N PRO A 393 15.19 -11.45 -5.91
CA PRO A 393 15.07 -12.35 -7.05
C PRO A 393 16.38 -13.03 -7.50
N LYS A 394 17.56 -12.52 -7.10
CA LYS A 394 18.88 -13.04 -7.53
C LYS A 394 19.62 -13.87 -6.47
N GLY A 395 19.19 -13.83 -5.21
CA GLY A 395 19.75 -14.68 -4.15
C GLY A 395 19.33 -16.15 -4.23
N VAL A 396 18.45 -16.50 -5.17
CA VAL A 396 17.75 -17.79 -5.22
C VAL A 396 18.53 -18.85 -6.01
N GLU A 397 19.26 -18.49 -7.08
CA GLU A 397 20.13 -19.43 -7.82
C GLU A 397 21.36 -19.88 -7.01
N ASN A 398 21.86 -19.02 -6.13
CA ASN A 398 23.03 -19.33 -5.30
C ASN A 398 22.67 -20.22 -4.10
N MET A 399 21.41 -20.17 -3.64
CA MET A 399 20.96 -20.95 -2.48
C MET A 399 20.72 -22.44 -2.82
N SER A 400 20.58 -22.79 -4.10
CA SER A 400 20.55 -24.18 -4.58
C SER A 400 21.94 -24.85 -4.61
N LEU A 401 23.03 -24.08 -4.56
CA LEU A 401 24.40 -24.62 -4.61
C LEU A 401 25.04 -24.78 -3.22
N ASP A 402 24.58 -24.05 -2.21
CA ASP A 402 25.24 -23.98 -0.90
C ASP A 402 24.72 -24.96 0.18
N SER A 403 23.71 -25.79 -0.10
CA SER A 403 23.15 -26.70 0.91
C SER A 403 24.01 -27.96 1.21
N HIS A 404 25.24 -28.03 0.70
CA HIS A 404 26.23 -29.06 1.02
C HIS A 404 27.20 -28.64 2.14
N SER A 405 26.77 -27.93 3.17
CA SER A 405 27.53 -27.93 4.42
C SER A 405 26.72 -27.56 5.66
N MET A 406 26.67 -28.55 6.54
CA MET A 406 26.75 -28.45 7.99
C MET A 406 25.47 -28.18 8.78
N SER A 407 25.26 -29.20 9.61
CA SER A 407 24.30 -29.47 10.65
C SER A 407 24.54 -28.70 11.95
N SER A 408 23.47 -28.74 12.76
CA SER A 408 23.44 -28.82 14.22
C SER A 408 23.93 -27.63 15.06
N SER A 409 23.01 -27.04 15.82
CA SER A 409 23.02 -27.21 17.28
C SER A 409 21.76 -26.62 17.94
N SER A 410 21.38 -27.28 19.02
CA SER A 410 20.18 -27.13 19.84
C SER A 410 20.51 -26.54 21.22
N SER A 411 19.59 -25.79 21.83
CA SER A 411 19.30 -25.66 23.30
C SER A 411 18.48 -24.37 23.54
N SER A 412 17.21 -24.35 23.99
CA SER A 412 16.53 -24.78 25.23
C SER A 412 16.27 -23.65 26.25
N SER A 413 14.97 -23.29 26.43
CA SER A 413 14.22 -22.93 27.67
C SER A 413 14.81 -21.90 28.67
N SER A 414 14.16 -20.89 29.26
CA SER A 414 12.79 -20.60 29.80
C SER A 414 12.95 -19.46 30.88
N PRO A 415 11.99 -19.08 31.77
CA PRO A 415 10.64 -18.52 31.63
C PRO A 415 10.37 -17.20 32.43
N GLN A 416 9.21 -16.57 32.15
CA GLN A 416 8.32 -15.67 32.93
C GLN A 416 8.79 -14.87 34.17
N ALA A 417 8.32 -13.60 34.26
CA ALA A 417 7.69 -13.05 35.48
C ALA A 417 6.75 -11.86 35.18
N ASP A 418 5.55 -11.92 35.76
CA ASP A 418 4.54 -10.87 35.91
C ASP A 418 4.98 -9.74 36.88
N MET A 419 4.48 -8.52 36.67
CA MET A 419 4.08 -7.64 37.78
C MET A 419 3.00 -6.64 37.34
N THR A 420 1.85 -6.76 37.97
CA THR A 420 0.76 -5.79 38.04
C THR A 420 1.08 -4.66 39.01
N ASP A 421 0.76 -3.41 38.69
CA ASP A 421 0.13 -2.50 39.67
C ASP A 421 -0.76 -1.43 39.01
N SER A 422 -1.84 -1.16 39.73
CA SER A 422 -2.99 -0.32 39.46
C SER A 422 -2.71 1.16 39.77
N SER A 423 -3.13 2.08 38.91
CA SER A 423 -3.41 3.44 39.37
C SER A 423 -4.66 4.04 38.71
N LYS A 424 -5.37 4.77 39.57
CA LYS A 424 -6.76 5.22 39.51
C LYS A 424 -7.14 6.02 38.26
N LYS A 425 -8.28 5.65 37.68
CA LYS A 425 -9.04 6.40 36.67
C LYS A 425 -9.40 7.80 37.18
N THR A 426 -8.88 8.83 36.52
CA THR A 426 -9.55 10.14 36.43
C THR A 426 -10.27 10.17 35.08
N LYS A 427 -11.60 10.32 35.07
CA LYS A 427 -12.41 10.40 33.84
C LYS A 427 -12.09 11.71 33.12
N GLY A 428 -11.31 11.64 32.05
CA GLY A 428 -11.19 12.70 31.05
C GLY A 428 -12.41 12.71 30.13
N THR A 429 -13.12 13.82 30.09
CA THR A 429 -14.27 14.09 29.22
C THR A 429 -13.76 14.51 27.83
N GLY A 430 -14.16 13.82 26.76
CA GLY A 430 -14.05 14.32 25.37
C GLY A 430 -13.34 13.44 24.32
N GLY A 431 -13.11 12.15 24.59
CA GLY A 431 -12.47 11.24 23.63
C GLY A 431 -13.41 10.68 22.55
N ALA A 432 -12.88 10.43 21.35
CA ALA A 432 -13.60 9.64 20.34
C ALA A 432 -13.79 8.20 20.84
N LYS A 433 -15.01 7.64 20.74
CA LYS A 433 -15.36 6.32 21.32
C LYS A 433 -14.51 5.13 20.78
N ASN A 434 -13.80 5.31 19.66
CA ASN A 434 -12.81 4.41 19.05
C ASN A 434 -11.56 5.19 18.57
N GLY A 435 -11.03 6.11 19.37
CA GLY A 435 -9.90 6.98 18.96
C GLY A 435 -8.51 6.33 19.05
N LEU A 436 -7.49 7.02 18.52
CA LEU A 436 -6.09 6.59 18.55
C LEU A 436 -5.53 6.55 19.99
N GLY A 437 -4.74 5.52 20.30
CA GLY A 437 -3.96 5.44 21.55
C GLY A 437 -2.75 6.37 21.54
N TYR A 438 -2.16 6.65 22.71
CA TYR A 438 -1.02 7.59 22.79
C TYR A 438 0.24 7.10 22.05
N ALA A 439 0.49 5.78 22.01
CA ALA A 439 1.63 5.19 21.30
C ALA A 439 1.44 5.23 19.78
N THR A 440 0.25 4.89 19.29
CA THR A 440 -0.06 5.01 17.84
C THR A 440 -0.02 6.47 17.41
N THR A 441 -0.54 7.39 18.22
CA THR A 441 -0.44 8.84 18.01
C THR A 441 1.03 9.28 17.88
N ALA A 442 1.92 8.78 18.73
CA ALA A 442 3.35 9.09 18.62
C ALA A 442 3.95 8.61 17.28
N LEU A 443 3.57 7.42 16.81
CA LEU A 443 3.99 6.90 15.50
C LEU A 443 3.46 7.74 14.33
N PHE A 444 2.21 8.23 14.40
CA PHE A 444 1.67 9.18 13.42
C PHE A 444 2.45 10.50 13.42
N LEU A 445 2.80 11.03 14.60
CA LEU A 445 3.62 12.24 14.73
C LEU A 445 5.03 12.03 14.16
N ILE A 446 5.67 10.88 14.45
CA ILE A 446 6.96 10.51 13.86
C ILE A 446 6.81 10.45 12.33
N THR A 447 5.88 9.66 11.80
CA THR A 447 5.68 9.49 10.35
C THR A 447 5.47 10.83 9.62
N GLN A 448 4.66 11.72 10.20
CA GLN A 448 4.38 13.02 9.60
C GLN A 448 5.60 13.94 9.52
N MET A 449 6.55 13.78 10.44
CA MET A 449 7.77 14.62 10.54
C MET A 449 9.00 13.94 9.92
N ALA A 450 9.08 12.61 10.03
CA ALA A 450 10.08 11.68 9.51
C ALA A 450 9.90 11.40 8.01
N GLY A 451 9.75 12.49 7.24
CA GLY A 451 9.79 12.48 5.78
C GLY A 451 11.11 13.07 5.26
N ALA A 452 11.04 13.79 4.15
CA ALA A 452 12.15 14.43 3.45
C ALA A 452 13.17 15.25 4.27
N GLY A 453 12.76 15.80 5.43
CA GLY A 453 13.53 16.82 6.14
C GLY A 453 14.91 16.34 6.62
N PHE A 454 15.01 15.09 7.07
CA PHE A 454 16.26 14.56 7.64
C PHE A 454 17.39 14.45 6.60
N LEU A 455 17.05 14.24 5.33
CA LEU A 455 17.99 14.13 4.21
C LEU A 455 18.81 15.41 4.02
N SER A 456 18.25 16.56 4.43
CA SER A 456 18.89 17.88 4.33
C SER A 456 19.62 18.31 5.60
N LEU A 457 19.49 17.57 6.72
CA LEU A 457 20.09 17.95 8.01
C LEU A 457 21.63 17.96 8.00
N PRO A 458 22.33 17.04 7.33
CA PRO A 458 23.77 17.15 7.14
C PRO A 458 24.17 18.47 6.45
N ARG A 459 23.49 18.82 5.35
CA ARG A 459 23.73 20.10 4.65
C ARG A 459 23.39 21.31 5.51
N ALA A 460 22.31 21.21 6.29
CA ALA A 460 21.92 22.26 7.22
C ALA A 460 22.99 22.49 8.29
N THR A 461 23.60 21.40 8.78
CA THR A 461 24.72 21.44 9.71
C THR A 461 25.94 22.08 9.05
N ALA A 462 26.27 21.73 7.80
CA ALA A 462 27.33 22.40 7.05
C ALA A 462 27.08 23.92 6.91
N ASN A 463 25.86 24.30 6.58
CA ASN A 463 25.46 25.70 6.44
C ASN A 463 25.57 26.52 7.75
N THR A 464 25.41 25.88 8.91
CA THR A 464 25.43 26.53 10.24
C THR A 464 26.70 26.21 11.06
N GLY A 465 27.60 25.41 10.50
CA GLY A 465 28.66 24.74 11.25
C GLY A 465 28.13 23.82 12.36
N TRP A 466 29.03 23.44 13.29
CA TRP A 466 28.70 22.58 14.44
C TRP A 466 27.62 23.15 15.37
N LEU A 467 27.38 24.47 15.32
CA LEU A 467 26.27 25.12 16.01
C LEU A 467 24.91 24.58 15.56
N GLY A 468 24.82 24.03 14.34
CA GLY A 468 23.64 23.35 13.81
C GLY A 468 23.14 22.22 14.71
N VAL A 469 24.03 21.44 15.33
CA VAL A 469 23.67 20.35 16.26
C VAL A 469 22.98 20.91 17.50
N VAL A 470 23.50 22.00 18.06
CA VAL A 470 22.89 22.70 19.18
C VAL A 470 21.54 23.28 18.77
N MET A 471 21.45 23.86 17.58
CA MET A 471 20.22 24.41 17.03
C MET A 471 19.14 23.32 16.84
N MET A 472 19.50 22.13 16.35
CA MET A 472 18.59 20.98 16.24
C MET A 472 18.02 20.57 17.61
N LEU A 473 18.86 20.50 18.65
CA LEU A 473 18.41 20.19 20.01
C LEU A 473 17.44 21.25 20.55
N VAL A 474 17.80 22.53 20.38
CA VAL A 474 16.97 23.66 20.82
C VAL A 474 15.64 23.69 20.06
N PHE A 475 15.64 23.44 18.75
CA PHE A 475 14.42 23.45 17.94
C PHE A 475 13.57 22.22 18.26
N CYS A 476 14.15 21.04 18.41
CA CYS A 476 13.43 19.84 18.86
C CYS A 476 12.64 20.12 20.15
N VAL A 477 13.29 20.71 21.16
CA VAL A 477 12.62 21.07 22.43
C VAL A 477 11.61 22.20 22.23
N GLY A 478 11.98 23.25 21.49
CA GLY A 478 11.15 24.44 21.26
C GLY A 478 9.87 24.14 20.47
N VAL A 479 9.99 23.41 19.36
CA VAL A 479 8.89 22.94 18.52
C VAL A 479 8.00 21.97 19.32
N GLY A 480 8.59 20.98 20.01
CA GLY A 480 7.84 20.04 20.84
C GLY A 480 7.05 20.78 21.94
N PHE A 481 7.69 21.71 22.64
CA PHE A 481 7.06 22.56 23.63
C PHE A 481 5.91 23.38 23.04
N ALA A 482 6.15 24.13 21.95
CA ALA A 482 5.13 24.92 21.26
C ALA A 482 3.95 24.06 20.78
N GLY A 483 4.23 22.87 20.23
CA GLY A 483 3.25 21.88 19.79
C GLY A 483 2.37 21.37 20.94
N THR A 484 2.93 21.11 22.13
CA THR A 484 2.11 20.76 23.31
C THR A 484 1.20 21.90 23.75
N ARG A 485 1.64 23.17 23.61
CA ARG A 485 0.81 24.34 23.93
C ARG A 485 -0.31 24.54 22.93
N LEU A 486 -0.03 24.31 21.66
CA LEU A 486 -1.06 24.26 20.63
C LEU A 486 -2.12 23.19 20.95
N GLY A 487 -1.70 22.00 21.39
CA GLY A 487 -2.65 20.96 21.78
C GLY A 487 -3.45 21.29 23.05
N LYS A 488 -2.87 22.04 23.99
CA LYS A 488 -3.62 22.60 25.13
C LYS A 488 -4.60 23.69 24.69
N SER A 489 -4.27 24.48 23.67
CA SER A 489 -5.18 25.46 23.07
C SER A 489 -6.41 24.80 22.47
N TRP A 490 -6.24 23.65 21.80
CA TRP A 490 -7.38 22.86 21.32
C TRP A 490 -8.31 22.43 22.47
N VAL A 491 -7.75 21.85 23.53
CA VAL A 491 -8.52 21.45 24.72
C VAL A 491 -9.24 22.65 25.36
N MET A 492 -8.62 23.84 25.38
CA MET A 492 -9.27 25.06 25.87
C MET A 492 -10.49 25.47 25.04
N LEU A 493 -10.47 25.29 23.71
CA LEU A 493 -11.61 25.59 22.86
C LEU A 493 -12.79 24.64 23.14
N GLU A 494 -12.52 23.36 23.34
CA GLU A 494 -13.55 22.37 23.64
C GLU A 494 -14.20 22.57 25.02
N GLU A 495 -13.40 22.94 26.02
CA GLU A 495 -13.90 23.25 27.36
C GLU A 495 -14.79 24.50 27.37
N ARG A 496 -14.41 25.53 26.61
CA ARG A 496 -15.10 26.83 26.61
C ARG A 496 -16.31 26.87 25.68
N TRP A 497 -16.25 26.19 24.53
CA TRP A 497 -17.33 26.17 23.53
C TRP A 497 -17.70 24.75 23.14
N PRO A 498 -18.22 23.92 24.08
CA PRO A 498 -18.55 22.53 23.81
C PRO A 498 -19.62 22.38 22.72
N HIS A 499 -20.56 23.33 22.61
CA HIS A 499 -21.60 23.31 21.58
C HIS A 499 -21.07 23.51 20.15
N LEU A 500 -19.91 24.16 19.95
CA LEU A 500 -19.26 24.30 18.64
C LEU A 500 -18.29 23.16 18.35
N TYR A 501 -17.55 22.68 19.36
CA TYR A 501 -16.38 21.83 19.14
C TYR A 501 -16.51 20.37 19.64
N ALA A 502 -17.59 19.99 20.35
CA ALA A 502 -17.76 18.63 20.87
C ALA A 502 -17.85 17.52 19.80
N GLY A 503 -18.16 17.87 18.54
CA GLY A 503 -18.18 16.93 17.41
C GLY A 503 -16.81 16.75 16.72
N GLY A 504 -15.77 17.44 17.20
CA GLY A 504 -14.49 17.57 16.51
C GLY A 504 -14.52 18.56 15.34
N SER A 505 -13.36 19.08 14.96
CA SER A 505 -13.21 19.97 13.79
C SER A 505 -12.34 19.35 12.71
N ARG A 506 -12.63 19.69 11.45
CA ARG A 506 -11.77 19.40 10.30
C ARG A 506 -10.54 20.29 10.23
N GLN A 507 -10.59 21.49 10.82
CA GLN A 507 -9.56 22.52 10.73
C GLN A 507 -9.19 23.07 12.13
N PRO A 508 -8.82 22.20 13.08
CA PRO A 508 -8.63 22.59 14.48
C PRO A 508 -7.56 23.66 14.66
N TYR A 509 -6.50 23.65 13.83
CA TYR A 509 -5.47 24.68 13.85
C TYR A 509 -6.04 26.08 13.51
N MET A 510 -6.86 26.17 12.47
CA MET A 510 -7.47 27.42 12.01
C MET A 510 -8.54 27.92 12.98
N ASP A 511 -9.25 27.01 13.64
CA ASP A 511 -10.22 27.34 14.69
C ASP A 511 -9.52 27.93 15.93
N ILE A 512 -8.40 27.34 16.38
CA ILE A 512 -7.57 27.90 17.46
C ILE A 512 -7.13 29.33 17.12
N ALA A 513 -6.61 29.55 15.91
CA ALA A 513 -6.18 30.86 15.46
C ALA A 513 -7.35 31.86 15.36
N GLY A 514 -8.51 31.41 14.89
CA GLY A 514 -9.73 32.21 14.81
C GLY A 514 -10.23 32.69 16.16
N GLU A 515 -10.25 31.81 17.17
CA GLU A 515 -10.71 32.17 18.52
C GLU A 515 -9.68 33.00 19.29
N ALA A 516 -8.40 32.85 18.99
CA ALA A 516 -7.32 33.59 19.65
C ALA A 516 -7.06 34.98 19.06
N LEU A 517 -7.13 35.11 17.73
CA LEU A 517 -6.69 36.28 16.96
C LEU A 517 -7.81 36.89 16.09
N GLY A 518 -9.01 36.29 16.10
CA GLY A 518 -10.12 36.70 15.26
C GLY A 518 -9.99 36.24 13.81
N LYS A 519 -10.90 36.75 12.97
CA LYS A 519 -10.94 36.45 11.52
C LYS A 519 -9.60 36.64 10.77
N PRO A 520 -8.83 37.74 10.96
CA PRO A 520 -7.56 37.89 10.24
C PRO A 520 -6.53 36.82 10.65
N GLY A 521 -6.50 36.45 11.93
CA GLY A 521 -5.62 35.37 12.41
C GLY A 521 -6.01 33.99 11.86
N ARG A 522 -7.32 33.72 11.73
CA ARG A 522 -7.81 32.50 11.06
C ARG A 522 -7.31 32.41 9.61
N VAL A 523 -7.47 33.50 8.84
CA VAL A 523 -7.07 33.55 7.42
C VAL A 523 -5.55 33.42 7.30
N PHE A 524 -4.79 34.10 8.15
CA PHE A 524 -3.33 33.99 8.17
C PHE A 524 -2.88 32.55 8.45
N ALA A 525 -3.44 31.91 9.49
CA ALA A 525 -3.14 30.50 9.80
C ALA A 525 -3.51 29.56 8.65
N LEU A 526 -4.66 29.78 8.00
CA LEU A 526 -5.08 29.00 6.83
C LEU A 526 -4.06 29.11 5.69
N VAL A 527 -3.63 30.33 5.34
CA VAL A 527 -2.65 30.58 4.28
C VAL A 527 -1.30 29.93 4.62
N CYS A 528 -0.81 30.08 5.86
CA CYS A 528 0.45 29.47 6.26
C CYS A 528 0.40 27.93 6.24
N VAL A 529 -0.67 27.33 6.76
CA VAL A 529 -0.84 25.87 6.73
C VAL A 529 -0.96 25.36 5.29
N PHE A 530 -1.72 26.06 4.44
CA PHE A 530 -1.84 25.73 3.02
C PHE A 530 -0.48 25.74 2.32
N LEU A 531 0.25 26.85 2.39
CA LEU A 531 1.56 27.00 1.75
C LEU A 531 2.57 25.97 2.27
N THR A 532 2.53 25.67 3.58
CA THR A 532 3.37 24.64 4.19
C THR A 532 3.09 23.27 3.57
N LEU A 533 1.84 22.83 3.59
CA LEU A 533 1.48 21.48 3.10
C LEU A 533 1.64 21.36 1.58
N PHE A 534 1.30 22.41 0.82
CA PHE A 534 1.50 22.47 -0.62
C PHE A 534 2.98 22.38 -0.99
N GLY A 535 3.81 23.14 -0.28
CA GLY A 535 5.24 23.17 -0.48
C GLY A 535 5.93 21.86 -0.07
N SER A 536 5.62 21.32 1.12
CA SER A 536 6.16 20.02 1.56
C SER A 536 5.80 18.89 0.61
N SER A 537 4.58 18.90 0.06
CA SER A 537 4.16 17.94 -0.94
C SER A 537 4.93 18.07 -2.27
N THR A 538 5.27 19.30 -2.66
CA THR A 538 6.13 19.55 -3.83
C THR A 538 7.55 18.99 -3.60
N VAL A 539 8.11 19.18 -2.40
CA VAL A 539 9.41 18.60 -2.01
C VAL A 539 9.39 17.07 -2.09
N TYR A 540 8.29 16.42 -1.69
CA TYR A 540 8.16 14.96 -1.80
C TYR A 540 8.15 14.48 -3.26
N LEU A 541 7.47 15.19 -4.18
CA LEU A 541 7.49 14.86 -5.61
C LEU A 541 8.91 14.95 -6.19
N ILE A 542 9.66 16.00 -5.84
CA ILE A 542 11.05 16.17 -6.29
C ILE A 542 11.93 15.04 -5.76
N LEU A 543 11.84 14.70 -4.47
CA LEU A 543 12.66 13.64 -3.88
C LEU A 543 12.35 12.26 -4.44
N MET A 544 11.07 11.92 -4.65
CA MET A 544 10.70 10.68 -5.34
C MET A 544 11.30 10.62 -6.75
N ALA A 545 11.22 11.72 -7.51
CA ALA A 545 11.80 11.79 -8.84
C ALA A 545 13.33 11.64 -8.83
N SER A 546 14.02 12.31 -7.90
CA SER A 546 15.48 12.21 -7.79
C SER A 546 15.95 10.84 -7.30
N PHE A 547 15.21 10.17 -6.42
CA PHE A 547 15.54 8.79 -6.02
C PHE A 547 15.33 7.80 -7.15
N ILE A 548 14.26 7.93 -7.93
CA ILE A 548 14.03 7.06 -9.08
C ILE A 548 15.06 7.33 -10.17
N GLU A 549 15.51 8.58 -10.38
CA GLU A 549 16.63 8.88 -11.29
C GLU A 549 17.91 8.15 -10.88
N LYS A 550 18.26 8.12 -9.59
CA LYS A 550 19.43 7.37 -9.09
C LYS A 550 19.27 5.86 -9.20
N LEU A 551 18.04 5.33 -9.05
CA LEU A 551 17.75 3.90 -9.20
C LEU A 551 17.70 3.45 -10.66
N ALA A 552 17.20 4.33 -11.53
CA ALA A 552 16.96 4.11 -12.95
C ALA A 552 17.33 5.37 -13.74
N PRO A 553 18.62 5.55 -14.11
CA PRO A 553 19.13 6.73 -14.80
C PRO A 553 18.79 6.71 -16.30
N VAL A 554 17.52 6.47 -16.62
CA VAL A 554 16.98 6.38 -17.99
C VAL A 554 16.35 7.70 -18.41
N LEU A 555 15.83 8.47 -17.46
CA LEU A 555 15.19 9.77 -17.66
C LEU A 555 15.82 10.80 -16.72
N SER A 556 15.76 12.07 -17.09
CA SER A 556 16.16 13.20 -16.23
C SER A 556 15.24 13.35 -15.02
N VAL A 557 15.70 14.06 -13.98
CA VAL A 557 14.88 14.38 -12.80
C VAL A 557 13.58 15.10 -13.19
N CYS A 558 13.62 15.97 -14.20
CA CYS A 558 12.46 16.70 -14.72
C CYS A 558 11.40 15.78 -15.34
N GLU A 559 11.83 14.79 -16.12
CA GLU A 559 10.95 13.80 -16.73
C GLU A 559 10.39 12.84 -15.68
N TRP A 560 11.25 12.35 -14.77
CA TRP A 560 10.81 11.54 -13.63
C TRP A 560 9.82 12.29 -12.73
N LEU A 561 9.97 13.61 -12.57
CA LEU A 561 9.01 14.43 -11.82
C LEU A 561 7.62 14.41 -12.46
N CYS A 562 7.55 14.46 -13.80
CA CYS A 562 6.30 14.33 -14.53
C CYS A 562 5.70 12.92 -14.37
N VAL A 563 6.52 11.88 -14.49
CA VAL A 563 6.11 10.47 -14.36
C VAL A 563 5.58 10.19 -12.95
N VAL A 564 6.34 10.54 -11.91
CA VAL A 564 5.94 10.38 -10.51
C VAL A 564 4.65 11.13 -10.22
N THR A 565 4.52 12.36 -10.69
CA THR A 565 3.30 13.14 -10.51
C THR A 565 2.11 12.45 -11.17
N LEU A 566 2.26 11.96 -12.40
CA LEU A 566 1.21 11.24 -13.13
C LEU A 566 0.80 9.96 -12.39
N VAL A 567 1.76 9.23 -11.83
CA VAL A 567 1.53 8.00 -11.06
C VAL A 567 0.80 8.31 -9.76
N VAL A 568 1.22 9.33 -9.01
CA VAL A 568 0.65 9.66 -7.68
C VAL A 568 -0.71 10.37 -7.80
N LEU A 569 -0.93 11.16 -8.87
CA LEU A 569 -2.15 11.92 -9.12
C LEU A 569 -3.47 11.13 -8.93
N PRO A 570 -3.69 9.95 -9.55
CA PRO A 570 -4.93 9.20 -9.39
C PRO A 570 -5.17 8.76 -7.93
N PHE A 571 -4.11 8.47 -7.18
CA PHE A 571 -4.22 8.13 -5.76
C PHE A 571 -4.63 9.34 -4.92
N THR A 572 -4.34 10.57 -5.36
CA THR A 572 -4.84 11.79 -4.70
C THR A 572 -6.35 11.97 -4.83
N TRP A 573 -7.01 11.36 -5.81
CA TRP A 573 -8.46 11.46 -5.95
C TRP A 573 -9.23 10.58 -4.95
N LEU A 574 -8.54 9.64 -4.31
CA LEU A 574 -9.11 8.73 -3.33
C LEU A 574 -9.48 9.45 -2.02
N GLY A 575 -10.38 8.84 -1.25
CA GLY A 575 -10.80 9.32 0.07
C GLY A 575 -9.68 9.29 1.11
N THR A 576 -9.90 9.95 2.24
CA THR A 576 -8.94 9.96 3.35
C THR A 576 -8.64 8.56 3.89
N PRO A 577 -7.36 8.18 4.08
CA PRO A 577 -6.98 6.95 4.78
C PRO A 577 -7.13 7.15 6.30
N LYS A 578 -8.36 7.27 6.79
CA LYS A 578 -8.63 7.52 8.22
C LYS A 578 -8.42 6.29 9.12
N ASP A 579 -8.35 5.10 8.53
CA ASP A 579 -8.33 3.84 9.29
C ASP A 579 -7.04 3.01 9.09
N PHE A 580 -5.99 3.59 8.50
CA PHE A 580 -4.77 2.87 8.09
C PHE A 580 -3.57 3.12 9.02
N TRP A 581 -3.71 2.83 10.32
CA TRP A 581 -2.63 3.00 11.29
C TRP A 581 -1.40 2.14 10.98
N GLN A 582 -1.57 1.02 10.27
CA GLN A 582 -0.49 0.13 9.85
C GLN A 582 0.44 0.79 8.82
N ALA A 583 -0.05 1.69 7.94
CA ALA A 583 0.83 2.47 7.05
C ALA A 583 1.83 3.29 7.84
N SER A 584 1.36 3.98 8.89
CA SER A 584 2.24 4.82 9.71
C SER A 584 3.27 4.00 10.48
N VAL A 585 2.95 2.75 10.84
CA VAL A 585 3.95 1.84 11.42
C VAL A 585 5.01 1.46 10.38
N VAL A 586 4.59 1.07 9.17
CA VAL A 586 5.51 0.68 8.09
C VAL A 586 6.38 1.88 7.66
N ALA A 587 5.78 3.06 7.52
CA ALA A 587 6.45 4.31 7.17
C ALA A 587 7.48 4.74 8.23
N ALA A 588 7.10 4.75 9.51
CA ALA A 588 8.05 5.06 10.58
C ALA A 588 9.19 4.03 10.67
N ALA A 589 8.90 2.75 10.44
CA ALA A 589 9.91 1.70 10.41
C ALA A 589 10.85 1.84 9.19
N SER A 590 10.33 2.19 8.02
CA SER A 590 11.14 2.44 6.82
C SER A 590 12.07 3.63 7.00
N THR A 591 11.59 4.75 7.56
CA THR A 591 12.47 5.91 7.80
C THR A 591 13.53 5.60 8.85
N ALA A 592 13.18 4.86 9.91
CA ALA A 592 14.15 4.47 10.92
C ALA A 592 15.25 3.55 10.34
N LEU A 593 14.85 2.60 9.49
CA LEU A 593 15.78 1.71 8.80
C LEU A 593 16.66 2.48 7.79
N ALA A 594 16.08 3.42 7.03
CA ALA A 594 16.84 4.28 6.12
C ALA A 594 17.87 5.13 6.87
N CYS A 595 17.49 5.77 7.98
CA CYS A 595 18.41 6.52 8.83
C CYS A 595 19.56 5.63 9.33
N LEU A 596 19.25 4.40 9.77
CA LEU A 596 20.26 3.45 10.24
C LEU A 596 21.22 3.04 9.12
N VAL A 597 20.69 2.70 7.94
CA VAL A 597 21.49 2.32 6.76
C VAL A 597 22.42 3.47 6.37
N ILE A 598 21.90 4.69 6.24
CA ILE A 598 22.69 5.87 5.86
C ILE A 598 23.80 6.12 6.87
N PHE A 599 23.47 6.07 8.17
CA PHE A 599 24.46 6.24 9.24
C PHE A 599 25.58 5.20 9.18
N VAL A 600 25.23 3.92 8.99
CA VAL A 600 26.23 2.83 8.90
C VAL A 600 27.10 3.01 7.65
N GLU A 601 26.51 3.28 6.49
CA GLU A 601 27.25 3.42 5.24
C GLU A 601 28.18 4.64 5.25
N LEU A 602 27.76 5.76 5.83
CA LEU A 602 28.64 6.93 6.02
C LEU A 602 29.88 6.59 6.88
N LEU A 603 29.74 5.73 7.89
CA LEU A 603 30.87 5.29 8.71
C LEU A 603 31.78 4.30 7.98
N VAL A 604 31.21 3.43 7.15
CA VAL A 604 31.96 2.46 6.33
C VAL A 604 32.75 3.17 5.24
N GLU A 605 32.15 4.17 4.60
CA GLU A 605 32.78 4.95 3.52
C GLU A 605 33.69 6.07 4.05
N ALA A 606 33.63 6.39 5.35
CA ALA A 606 34.42 7.46 5.97
C ALA A 606 35.92 7.48 5.60
N PRO A 607 36.64 6.33 5.55
CA PRO A 607 38.06 6.31 5.18
C PRO A 607 38.33 6.66 3.70
N GLY A 608 37.32 6.56 2.84
CA GLY A 608 37.43 6.83 1.40
C GLY A 608 37.19 8.29 1.02
N PHE A 609 36.66 9.12 1.93
CA PHE A 609 36.43 10.53 1.68
C PHE A 609 37.69 11.39 1.91
N PRO A 610 37.85 12.49 1.15
CA PRO A 610 38.93 13.46 1.40
C PRO A 610 38.76 14.14 2.77
N GLU A 611 39.83 14.69 3.32
CA GLU A 611 39.78 15.40 4.62
C GLU A 611 38.69 16.50 4.61
N PRO A 612 37.74 16.47 5.56
CA PRO A 612 36.62 17.39 5.57
C PRO A 612 37.07 18.81 5.90
N GLN A 613 36.64 19.77 5.08
CA GLN A 613 36.82 21.19 5.36
C GLN A 613 35.60 21.72 6.12
N TYR A 614 35.87 22.53 7.13
CA TYR A 614 34.85 23.16 7.97
C TYR A 614 34.99 24.68 7.88
N THR A 615 34.13 25.31 7.08
CA THR A 615 34.08 26.78 6.99
C THR A 615 33.17 27.37 8.06
N ASN A 616 33.52 28.59 8.50
CA ASN A 616 32.67 29.31 9.44
C ASN A 616 31.39 29.79 8.72
N PRO A 617 30.21 29.60 9.32
CA PRO A 617 28.95 29.97 8.69
C PRO A 617 28.84 31.49 8.51
N THR A 618 28.33 31.90 7.36
CA THR A 618 27.92 33.29 7.11
C THR A 618 26.48 33.51 7.60
N VAL A 619 26.03 34.75 7.74
CA VAL A 619 24.62 35.04 8.06
C VAL A 619 23.67 34.40 7.04
N TYR A 620 24.06 34.41 5.76
CA TYR A 620 23.29 33.81 4.67
C TYR A 620 23.18 32.28 4.81
N THR A 621 24.31 31.57 4.94
CA THR A 621 24.29 30.11 5.08
C THR A 621 23.63 29.69 6.39
N PHE A 622 23.91 30.40 7.49
CA PHE A 622 23.27 30.15 8.78
C PHE A 622 21.74 30.27 8.68
N ALA A 623 21.23 31.27 7.95
CA ALA A 623 19.81 31.45 7.75
C ALA A 623 19.17 30.34 6.89
N LEU A 624 19.87 29.82 5.89
CA LEU A 624 19.42 28.65 5.13
C LEU A 624 19.36 27.40 6.01
N GLY A 625 20.40 27.14 6.82
CA GLY A 625 20.41 26.00 7.75
C GLY A 625 19.35 26.12 8.86
N PHE A 626 19.07 27.35 9.34
CA PHE A 626 17.93 27.62 10.24
C PHE A 626 16.63 27.13 9.63
N ALA A 627 16.36 27.49 8.37
CA ALA A 627 15.16 27.06 7.68
C ALA A 627 15.10 25.55 7.46
N SER A 628 16.21 24.92 7.05
CA SER A 628 16.23 23.47 6.82
C SER A 628 15.95 22.67 8.09
N ILE A 629 16.59 23.05 9.21
CA ILE A 629 16.39 22.39 10.51
C ILE A 629 14.97 22.60 11.00
N LEU A 630 14.43 23.82 10.86
CA LEU A 630 13.07 24.10 11.29
C LEU A 630 12.01 23.38 10.43
N PHE A 631 12.27 23.19 9.12
CA PHE A 631 11.44 22.34 8.28
C PHE A 631 11.48 20.87 8.74
N ALA A 632 12.66 20.33 9.03
CA ALA A 632 12.82 18.93 9.44
C ALA A 632 12.10 18.61 10.77
N PHE A 633 12.09 19.54 11.71
CA PHE A 633 11.32 19.44 12.96
C PHE A 633 9.93 20.09 12.86
N GLY A 634 9.50 20.56 11.70
CA GLY A 634 8.32 21.39 11.50
C GLY A 634 7.06 20.60 11.16
N GLY A 635 6.36 20.06 12.16
CA GLY A 635 5.10 19.30 11.97
C GLY A 635 3.89 19.86 12.72
N ALA A 636 4.04 20.96 13.45
CA ALA A 636 3.07 21.43 14.45
C ALA A 636 1.69 21.80 13.86
N SER A 637 1.61 22.12 12.56
CA SER A 637 0.35 22.45 11.88
C SER A 637 -0.67 21.29 11.87
N VAL A 638 -0.19 20.05 11.91
CA VAL A 638 -1.02 18.83 11.84
C VAL A 638 -1.38 18.29 13.23
N PHE A 639 -0.69 18.76 14.28
CA PHE A 639 -0.81 18.25 15.64
C PHE A 639 -2.24 18.30 16.19
N PRO A 640 -3.00 19.41 16.07
CA PRO A 640 -4.37 19.46 16.58
C PRO A 640 -5.31 18.51 15.84
N THR A 641 -5.06 18.24 14.57
CA THR A 641 -5.84 17.28 13.77
C THR A 641 -5.63 15.85 14.27
N ILE A 642 -4.36 15.45 14.47
CA ILE A 642 -4.03 14.13 15.04
C ILE A 642 -4.55 14.00 16.48
N GLN A 643 -4.44 15.06 17.28
CA GLN A 643 -4.97 15.09 18.65
C GLN A 643 -6.50 14.94 18.68
N ASN A 644 -7.22 15.55 17.73
CA ASN A 644 -8.67 15.46 17.64
C ASN A 644 -9.16 14.01 17.44
N ASP A 645 -8.32 13.15 16.84
CA ASP A 645 -8.61 11.74 16.58
C ASP A 645 -8.19 10.80 17.74
N MET A 646 -7.62 11.32 18.83
CA MET A 646 -7.23 10.51 20.00
C MET A 646 -8.42 10.05 20.87
N ALA A 647 -8.31 8.84 21.42
CA ALA A 647 -9.23 8.32 22.42
C ALA A 647 -9.11 9.07 23.76
N ASP A 648 -7.90 9.46 24.14
CA ASP A 648 -7.65 10.32 25.30
C ASP A 648 -6.68 11.44 24.94
N ARG A 649 -7.23 12.64 24.78
CA ARG A 649 -6.51 13.84 24.34
C ARG A 649 -5.59 14.39 25.42
N ALA A 650 -5.80 14.05 26.69
CA ALA A 650 -4.93 14.47 27.78
C ALA A 650 -3.52 13.85 27.67
N LEU A 651 -3.42 12.69 27.01
CA LEU A 651 -2.16 11.98 26.79
C LEU A 651 -1.36 12.51 25.60
N PHE A 652 -1.88 13.48 24.83
CA PHE A 652 -1.22 14.02 23.64
C PHE A 652 0.20 14.53 23.93
N GLY A 653 0.41 15.18 25.08
CA GLY A 653 1.74 15.65 25.48
C GLY A 653 2.76 14.52 25.61
N ARG A 654 2.35 13.32 26.07
CA ARG A 654 3.23 12.15 26.13
C ARG A 654 3.58 11.64 24.72
N SER A 655 2.61 11.65 23.81
CA SER A 655 2.83 11.27 22.40
C SER A 655 3.84 12.20 21.73
N VAL A 656 3.75 13.51 21.96
CA VAL A 656 4.71 14.50 21.44
C VAL A 656 6.12 14.20 21.97
N VAL A 657 6.29 13.99 23.28
CA VAL A 657 7.62 13.70 23.85
C VAL A 657 8.24 12.43 23.24
N ILE A 658 7.46 11.34 23.15
CA ILE A 658 7.93 10.09 22.54
C ILE A 658 8.33 10.31 21.07
N ALA A 659 7.52 11.06 20.31
CA ALA A 659 7.77 11.32 18.90
C ALA A 659 9.07 12.12 18.68
N PHE A 660 9.27 13.21 19.42
CA PHE A 660 10.48 14.03 19.28
C PHE A 660 11.74 13.31 19.77
N LEU A 661 11.66 12.45 20.79
CA LEU A 661 12.77 11.58 21.17
C LEU A 661 13.12 10.59 20.06
N GLY A 662 12.11 9.99 19.42
CA GLY A 662 12.30 9.12 18.26
C GLY A 662 12.95 9.83 17.08
N LEU A 663 12.47 11.04 16.73
CA LEU A 663 13.07 11.85 15.68
C LEU A 663 14.51 12.22 15.99
N LEU A 664 14.81 12.61 17.23
CA LEU A 664 16.18 12.96 17.63
C LEU A 664 17.13 11.77 17.49
N LEU A 665 16.68 10.58 17.90
CA LEU A 665 17.44 9.34 17.78
C LEU A 665 17.74 8.98 16.31
N MET A 666 16.84 9.27 15.38
CA MET A 666 17.04 9.03 13.95
C MET A 666 17.90 10.13 13.29
N TYR A 667 17.64 11.39 13.62
CA TYR A 667 18.18 12.55 12.89
C TYR A 667 19.60 12.93 13.31
N LEU A 668 19.90 12.91 14.61
CA LEU A 668 21.21 13.33 15.10
C LEU A 668 22.36 12.47 14.57
N PRO A 669 22.27 11.12 14.56
CA PRO A 669 23.36 10.29 14.05
C PRO A 669 23.69 10.62 12.60
N VAL A 670 22.67 10.73 11.74
CA VAL A 670 22.83 11.05 10.31
C VAL A 670 23.39 12.47 10.13
N ALA A 671 22.85 13.47 10.83
CA ALA A 671 23.30 14.86 10.72
C ALA A 671 24.75 15.06 11.18
N ILE A 672 25.12 14.47 12.33
CA ILE A 672 26.46 14.57 12.91
C ILE A 672 27.47 13.83 12.03
N THR A 673 27.20 12.57 11.67
CA THR A 673 28.14 11.78 10.85
C THR A 673 28.29 12.32 9.45
N GLY A 674 27.19 12.71 8.79
CA GLY A 674 27.23 13.30 7.46
C GLY A 674 28.11 14.54 7.42
N TYR A 675 27.97 15.45 8.39
CA TYR A 675 28.83 16.63 8.46
C TYR A 675 30.27 16.32 8.92
N ALA A 676 30.45 15.41 9.88
CA ALA A 676 31.78 15.00 10.37
C ALA A 676 32.65 14.36 9.28
N VAL A 677 32.03 13.62 8.36
CA VAL A 677 32.73 12.87 7.32
C VAL A 677 32.95 13.72 6.07
N LEU A 678 31.95 14.49 5.65
CA LEU A 678 31.96 15.20 4.36
C LEU A 678 32.27 16.71 4.48
N GLY A 679 32.17 17.31 5.67
CA GLY A 679 32.37 18.74 5.87
C GLY A 679 31.47 19.61 4.98
N ASP A 680 32.04 20.61 4.31
CA ASP A 680 31.31 21.51 3.42
C ASP A 680 30.87 20.89 2.08
N ALA A 681 31.39 19.70 1.75
CA ALA A 681 31.09 18.98 0.51
C ALA A 681 29.77 18.21 0.55
N VAL A 682 29.08 18.20 1.70
CA VAL A 682 27.74 17.60 1.82
C VAL A 682 26.80 18.23 0.80
N GLU A 683 26.13 17.41 0.00
CA GLU A 683 25.10 17.84 -0.93
C GLU A 683 23.77 18.13 -0.21
N GLY A 684 22.84 18.81 -0.90
CA GLY A 684 21.52 19.10 -0.34
C GLY A 684 20.79 17.85 0.17
N ASN A 685 21.00 16.70 -0.46
CA ASN A 685 20.52 15.40 -0.04
C ASN A 685 21.70 14.49 0.30
N ILE A 686 21.81 14.07 1.55
CA ILE A 686 22.90 13.19 2.01
C ILE A 686 22.98 11.86 1.25
N LEU A 687 21.86 11.38 0.70
CA LEU A 687 21.82 10.14 -0.07
C LEU A 687 22.61 10.19 -1.38
N PHE A 688 22.97 11.39 -1.85
CA PHE A 688 23.77 11.57 -3.06
C PHE A 688 25.27 11.61 -2.77
N ASN A 689 25.67 11.67 -1.50
CA ASN A 689 27.07 11.60 -1.09
C ASN A 689 27.56 10.18 -0.79
N VAL A 690 26.66 9.19 -0.65
CA VAL A 690 26.99 7.77 -0.40
C VAL A 690 26.96 6.97 -1.69
N GLU A 691 27.73 5.88 -1.75
CA GLU A 691 27.81 5.01 -2.93
C GLU A 691 26.45 4.35 -3.26
N THR A 692 25.81 4.88 -4.31
CA THR A 692 24.44 4.48 -4.68
C THR A 692 24.32 3.07 -5.26
N ASP A 693 25.43 2.44 -5.63
CA ASP A 693 25.41 1.12 -6.27
C ASP A 693 25.23 -0.07 -5.32
N LYS A 694 25.43 0.15 -4.02
CA LYS A 694 25.22 -0.86 -2.99
C LYS A 694 23.74 -1.25 -2.89
N ALA A 695 23.46 -2.54 -2.86
CA ALA A 695 22.09 -3.08 -2.76
C ALA A 695 21.32 -2.55 -1.54
N VAL A 696 22.02 -2.31 -0.43
CA VAL A 696 21.44 -1.78 0.82
C VAL A 696 20.96 -0.32 0.65
N ILE A 697 21.74 0.53 -0.05
CA ILE A 697 21.36 1.91 -0.37
C ILE A 697 20.21 1.94 -1.38
N LYS A 698 20.24 1.08 -2.41
CA LYS A 698 19.13 0.96 -3.38
C LYS A 698 17.83 0.53 -2.68
N ALA A 699 17.91 -0.42 -1.75
CA ALA A 699 16.75 -0.82 -0.94
C ALA A 699 16.23 0.33 -0.06
N ALA A 700 17.12 1.10 0.57
CA ALA A 700 16.75 2.29 1.34
C ALA A 700 16.05 3.35 0.48
N MET A 701 16.56 3.61 -0.74
CA MET A 701 15.92 4.52 -1.70
C MET A 701 14.51 4.04 -2.10
N VAL A 702 14.32 2.76 -2.39
CA VAL A 702 12.99 2.20 -2.74
C VAL A 702 12.02 2.33 -1.57
N MET A 703 12.47 2.03 -0.34
CA MET A 703 11.65 2.18 0.87
C MET A 703 11.26 3.64 1.11
N GLU A 704 12.18 4.58 0.89
CA GLU A 704 11.89 6.02 1.00
C GLU A 704 10.94 6.51 -0.10
N VAL A 705 11.04 6.02 -1.34
CA VAL A 705 10.07 6.35 -2.40
C VAL A 705 8.65 5.92 -1.99
N LEU A 706 8.49 4.72 -1.45
CA LEU A 706 7.19 4.23 -0.97
C LEU A 706 6.67 5.04 0.23
N ASN A 707 7.57 5.39 1.17
CA ASN A 707 7.26 6.23 2.32
C ASN A 707 6.80 7.64 1.90
N LEU A 708 7.53 8.27 0.98
CA LEU A 708 7.21 9.59 0.44
C LEU A 708 5.89 9.59 -0.34
N ALA A 709 5.59 8.53 -1.11
CA ALA A 709 4.32 8.41 -1.83
C ALA A 709 3.12 8.36 -0.86
N GLY A 710 3.22 7.55 0.20
CA GLY A 710 2.20 7.48 1.25
C GLY A 710 2.04 8.80 2.00
N THR A 711 3.17 9.41 2.40
CA THR A 711 3.20 10.69 3.12
C THR A 711 2.67 11.84 2.28
N TYR A 712 2.90 11.84 0.96
CA TYR A 712 2.35 12.81 0.02
C TYR A 712 0.81 12.78 -0.01
N ILE A 713 0.21 11.59 -0.12
CA ILE A 713 -1.25 11.43 -0.15
C ILE A 713 -1.89 11.97 1.15
N ILE A 714 -1.27 11.68 2.29
CA ILE A 714 -1.75 12.15 3.61
C ILE A 714 -1.60 13.67 3.74
N THR A 715 -0.43 14.21 3.37
CA THR A 715 -0.08 15.63 3.54
C THR A 715 -0.87 16.55 2.60
N CYS A 716 -1.15 16.10 1.38
CA CYS A 716 -1.98 16.85 0.42
C CYS A 716 -3.46 16.86 0.78
N ASN A 717 -3.96 15.88 1.53
CA ASN A 717 -5.40 15.76 1.74
C ASN A 717 -6.04 16.94 2.52
N PRO A 718 -5.44 17.49 3.61
CA PRO A 718 -5.96 18.70 4.23
C PRO A 718 -5.99 19.91 3.29
N VAL A 719 -5.03 20.01 2.36
CA VAL A 719 -5.02 21.05 1.32
C VAL A 719 -6.26 20.93 0.44
N TYR A 720 -6.56 19.72 -0.04
CA TYR A 720 -7.76 19.48 -0.84
C TYR A 720 -9.04 19.79 -0.09
N GLN A 721 -9.14 19.39 1.18
CA GLN A 721 -10.34 19.62 1.99
C GLN A 721 -10.64 21.10 2.20
N VAL A 722 -9.61 21.95 2.33
CA VAL A 722 -9.79 23.40 2.42
C VAL A 722 -10.47 23.94 1.17
N PHE A 723 -9.97 23.60 -0.02
CA PHE A 723 -10.57 24.09 -1.27
C PHE A 723 -11.91 23.42 -1.59
N GLU A 724 -12.07 22.14 -1.28
CA GLU A 724 -13.34 21.42 -1.40
C GLU A 724 -14.43 22.09 -0.55
N ASP A 725 -14.12 22.44 0.70
CA ASP A 725 -15.06 23.11 1.60
C ASP A 725 -15.33 24.57 1.17
N GLN A 726 -14.34 25.30 0.63
CA GLN A 726 -14.54 26.67 0.11
C GLN A 726 -15.37 26.72 -1.18
N LEU A 727 -15.19 25.74 -2.07
CA LEU A 727 -15.91 25.65 -3.35
C LEU A 727 -17.22 24.86 -3.24
N ASN A 728 -17.63 24.48 -2.02
CA ASN A 728 -18.80 23.64 -1.74
C ASN A 728 -18.83 22.36 -2.60
N ILE A 729 -17.66 21.74 -2.79
CA ILE A 729 -17.53 20.48 -3.52
C ILE A 729 -17.97 19.34 -2.62
N GLU A 730 -18.81 18.46 -3.14
CA GLU A 730 -19.30 17.31 -2.40
C GLU A 730 -18.16 16.40 -1.93
N LYS A 731 -18.31 15.87 -0.71
CA LYS A 731 -17.29 15.07 -0.01
C LYS A 731 -17.09 13.67 -0.63
N GLY A 732 -17.98 13.26 -1.53
CA GLY A 732 -17.90 12.01 -2.28
C GLY A 732 -16.80 12.05 -3.35
N PHE A 733 -16.65 10.93 -4.07
CA PHE A 733 -15.83 10.93 -5.29
C PHE A 733 -16.65 11.58 -6.41
N GLY A 734 -16.12 12.63 -7.03
CA GLY A 734 -16.84 13.39 -8.06
C GLY A 734 -15.89 14.13 -8.98
N TRP A 735 -16.35 14.46 -10.18
CA TRP A 735 -15.50 15.11 -11.19
C TRP A 735 -14.95 16.45 -10.71
N ARG A 736 -15.75 17.28 -10.02
CA ARG A 736 -15.31 18.56 -9.44
C ARG A 736 -14.15 18.38 -8.47
N ARG A 737 -14.19 17.30 -7.68
CA ARG A 737 -13.13 16.94 -6.74
C ARG A 737 -11.87 16.47 -7.47
N CYS A 738 -12.02 15.60 -8.47
CA CYS A 738 -10.89 15.12 -9.27
C CYS A 738 -10.22 16.29 -9.99
N THR A 739 -11.00 17.16 -10.65
CA THR A 739 -10.50 18.36 -11.31
C THR A 739 -9.77 19.29 -10.34
N LEU A 740 -10.36 19.61 -9.18
CA LEU A 740 -9.71 20.47 -8.18
C LEU A 740 -8.37 19.88 -7.70
N ARG A 741 -8.36 18.60 -7.32
CA ARG A 741 -7.15 17.93 -6.84
C ARG A 741 -6.09 17.85 -7.95
N SER A 742 -6.48 17.52 -9.18
CA SER A 742 -5.60 17.56 -10.34
C SER A 742 -5.02 18.96 -10.61
N CYS A 743 -5.81 20.02 -10.47
CA CYS A 743 -5.29 21.39 -10.61
C CYS A 743 -4.24 21.72 -9.54
N ILE A 744 -4.46 21.27 -8.30
CA ILE A 744 -3.51 21.51 -7.20
C ILE A 744 -2.22 20.70 -7.42
N VAL A 745 -2.32 19.44 -7.81
CA VAL A 745 -1.16 18.59 -8.14
C VAL A 745 -0.41 19.14 -9.36
N ALA A 746 -1.12 19.60 -10.39
CA ALA A 746 -0.52 20.25 -11.55
C ALA A 746 0.22 21.55 -11.15
N ALA A 747 -0.33 22.34 -10.24
CA ALA A 747 0.36 23.51 -9.71
C ALA A 747 1.64 23.13 -8.93
N GLN A 748 1.63 22.02 -8.19
CA GLN A 748 2.84 21.49 -7.52
C GLN A 748 3.88 21.02 -8.55
N LEU A 749 3.45 20.34 -9.61
CA LEU A 749 4.33 19.92 -10.71
C LEU A 749 4.99 21.12 -11.39
N VAL A 750 4.22 22.16 -11.72
CA VAL A 750 4.77 23.40 -12.32
C VAL A 750 5.79 24.04 -11.39
N LEU A 751 5.51 24.11 -10.08
CA LEU A 751 6.46 24.63 -9.10
C LEU A 751 7.74 23.77 -9.03
N GLY A 752 7.61 22.45 -9.03
CA GLY A 752 8.76 21.54 -9.01
C GLY A 752 9.58 21.57 -10.30
N LEU A 753 8.95 21.76 -11.46
CA LEU A 753 9.65 21.94 -12.74
C LEU A 753 10.34 23.30 -12.83
N ALA A 754 9.78 24.34 -12.20
CA ALA A 754 10.39 25.66 -12.15
C ALA A 754 11.66 25.67 -11.28
N ILE A 755 11.65 24.92 -10.17
CA ILE A 755 12.77 24.84 -9.22
C ILE A 755 13.01 23.35 -8.85
N PRO A 756 13.71 22.57 -9.70
CA PRO A 756 13.94 21.13 -9.49
C PRO A 756 15.01 20.83 -8.43
N LYS A 757 15.14 21.71 -7.41
CA LYS A 757 16.01 21.56 -6.25
C LYS A 757 15.18 21.60 -4.98
N PHE A 758 15.05 20.45 -4.33
CA PHE A 758 14.15 20.30 -3.20
C PHE A 758 14.58 21.16 -1.99
N ASP A 759 15.89 21.35 -1.76
CA ASP A 759 16.45 22.12 -0.65
C ASP A 759 16.08 23.60 -0.73
N LYS A 760 16.01 24.18 -1.94
CA LYS A 760 15.60 25.57 -2.16
C LYS A 760 14.15 25.81 -1.73
N ILE A 761 13.24 24.94 -2.18
CA ILE A 761 11.81 24.99 -1.81
C ILE A 761 11.66 24.73 -0.30
N LEU A 762 12.38 23.73 0.22
CA LEU A 762 12.40 23.36 1.63
C LEU A 762 12.83 24.53 2.51
N ASN A 763 13.90 25.25 2.15
CA ASN A 763 14.39 26.41 2.90
C ASN A 763 13.39 27.58 2.87
N LEU A 764 12.73 27.81 1.74
CA LEU A 764 11.71 28.86 1.65
C LEU A 764 10.53 28.58 2.58
N ILE A 765 10.01 27.34 2.56
CA ILE A 765 8.88 26.92 3.39
C ILE A 765 9.27 26.86 4.87
N GLY A 766 10.45 26.30 5.14
CA GLY A 766 11.05 26.17 6.46
C GLY A 766 11.20 27.53 7.15
N GLY A 767 11.78 28.50 6.45
CA GLY A 767 11.99 29.84 6.96
C GLY A 767 10.72 30.67 7.09
N SER A 768 9.74 30.48 6.20
CA SER A 768 8.51 31.27 6.19
C SER A 768 7.36 30.63 6.97
N THR A 769 6.60 29.75 6.32
CA THR A 769 5.29 29.30 6.78
C THR A 769 5.41 28.25 7.88
N VAL A 770 6.45 27.40 7.86
CA VAL A 770 6.74 26.46 8.96
C VAL A 770 7.13 27.21 10.21
N THR A 771 7.98 28.24 10.12
CA THR A 771 8.31 29.12 11.25
C THR A 771 7.06 29.76 11.82
N ALA A 772 6.19 30.31 10.96
CA ALA A 772 4.94 30.91 11.40
C ALA A 772 4.03 29.89 12.11
N CYS A 773 3.86 28.70 11.55
CA CYS A 773 3.00 27.66 12.08
C CYS A 773 3.54 26.97 13.35
N THR A 774 4.84 27.03 13.59
CA THR A 774 5.51 26.24 14.62
C THR A 774 6.03 27.10 15.78
N PHE A 775 6.64 28.24 15.48
CA PHE A 775 7.23 29.12 16.50
C PHE A 775 6.33 30.31 16.87
N LEU A 776 5.63 30.91 15.90
CA LEU A 776 4.83 32.12 16.15
C LEU A 776 3.43 31.75 16.66
N LEU A 777 2.62 31.13 15.81
CA LEU A 777 1.20 30.95 16.04
C LEU A 777 0.86 30.11 17.28
N PRO A 778 1.54 29.00 17.59
CA PRO A 778 1.26 28.23 18.80
C PRO A 778 1.38 29.05 20.09
N GLY A 779 2.48 29.80 20.23
CA GLY A 779 2.73 30.62 21.42
C GLY A 779 1.77 31.79 21.52
N ILE A 780 1.55 32.51 20.41
CA ILE A 780 0.62 33.64 20.35
C ILE A 780 -0.80 33.19 20.70
N CYS A 781 -1.27 32.11 20.08
CA CYS A 781 -2.64 31.62 20.29
C CYS A 781 -2.84 31.13 21.72
N TYR A 782 -1.88 30.35 22.25
CA TYR A 782 -1.96 29.83 23.61
C TYR A 782 -1.99 30.95 24.66
N LEU A 783 -1.09 31.95 24.56
CA LEU A 783 -1.07 33.07 25.50
C LEU A 783 -2.35 33.90 25.43
N ARG A 784 -2.84 34.21 24.21
CA ARG A 784 -4.09 34.95 24.01
C ARG A 784 -5.30 34.21 24.56
N LEU A 785 -5.39 32.90 24.35
CA LEU A 785 -6.49 32.09 24.88
C LEU A 785 -6.40 31.95 26.41
N ALA A 786 -5.21 31.73 26.96
CA ALA A 786 -5.01 31.60 28.39
C ALA A 786 -5.31 32.90 29.15
N ASP A 787 -4.89 34.06 28.61
CA ASP A 787 -5.12 35.38 29.22
C ASP A 787 -6.58 35.89 29.04
N ARG A 788 -7.42 35.20 28.24
CA ARG A 788 -8.81 35.61 27.97
C ARG A 788 -9.72 35.32 29.18
N LYS A 789 -10.24 36.39 29.78
CA LYS A 789 -11.20 36.34 30.89
C LYS A 789 -12.62 35.96 30.42
N GLY A 790 -13.33 35.16 31.21
CA GLY A 790 -14.73 34.76 30.97
C GLY A 790 -15.25 33.75 31.99
N GLU A 791 -16.45 33.22 31.75
CA GLU A 791 -17.17 32.25 32.61
C GLU A 791 -16.61 30.81 32.48
N TRP A 792 -15.31 30.65 32.73
CA TRP A 792 -14.61 29.36 32.71
C TRP A 792 -13.44 29.38 33.70
N GLN A 793 -12.94 28.19 34.05
CA GLN A 793 -11.77 28.08 34.92
C GLN A 793 -10.56 28.78 34.29
N GLN A 794 -10.03 29.77 35.00
CA GLN A 794 -8.87 30.53 34.56
C GLN A 794 -7.61 29.68 34.71
N ARG A 795 -6.79 29.63 33.65
CA ARG A 795 -5.54 28.88 33.65
C ARG A 795 -4.40 29.84 33.95
N PHE A 796 -3.67 29.58 35.04
CA PHE A 796 -2.45 30.31 35.34
C PHE A 796 -1.30 29.80 34.48
N VAL A 797 -0.69 30.68 33.67
CA VAL A 797 0.52 30.37 32.91
C VAL A 797 1.73 30.82 33.72
N PRO A 798 2.62 29.91 34.13
CA PRO A 798 3.84 30.25 34.87
C PRO A 798 4.73 31.22 34.08
N LEU A 799 5.49 32.06 34.79
CA LEU A 799 6.40 33.04 34.19
C LEU A 799 7.42 32.38 33.25
N TRP A 800 8.03 31.26 33.65
CA TRP A 800 9.00 30.55 32.81
C TRP A 800 8.40 30.10 31.48
N GLU A 801 7.13 29.65 31.50
CA GLU A 801 6.42 29.15 30.31
C GLU A 801 6.13 30.30 29.35
N ARG A 802 5.71 31.45 29.90
CA ARG A 802 5.46 32.68 29.14
C ARG A 802 6.75 33.21 28.52
N THR A 803 7.85 33.25 29.27
CA THR A 803 9.17 33.68 28.78
C THR A 803 9.69 32.75 27.69
N ALA A 804 9.55 31.43 27.85
CA ALA A 804 9.96 30.46 26.83
C ALA A 804 9.18 30.66 25.52
N LEU A 805 7.85 30.84 25.60
CA LEU A 805 7.03 31.10 24.41
C LEU A 805 7.40 32.42 23.72
N ILE A 806 7.62 33.50 24.48
CA ILE A 806 8.04 34.78 23.92
C ILE A 806 9.41 34.66 23.24
N LEU A 807 10.36 33.94 23.86
CA LEU A 807 11.67 33.70 23.27
C LEU A 807 11.55 32.92 21.96
N THR A 808 10.76 31.85 21.92
CA THR A 808 10.50 31.09 20.68
C THR A 808 9.87 31.96 19.59
N ILE A 809 8.93 32.84 19.95
CA ILE A 809 8.34 33.80 19.00
C ILE A 809 9.40 34.78 18.47
N CYS A 810 10.24 35.36 19.34
CA CYS A 810 11.28 36.30 18.91
C CYS A 810 12.31 35.63 17.99
N VAL A 811 12.77 34.43 18.35
CA VAL A 811 13.68 33.63 17.51
C VAL A 811 13.02 33.30 16.17
N GLY A 812 11.74 32.92 16.17
CA GLY A 812 10.98 32.67 14.95
C GLY A 812 10.78 33.89 14.07
N VAL A 813 10.53 35.08 14.64
CA VAL A 813 10.36 36.31 13.85
C VAL A 813 11.69 36.71 13.20
N VAL A 814 12.78 36.78 13.97
CA VAL A 814 14.09 37.19 13.46
C VAL A 814 14.63 36.14 12.49
N GLY A 815 14.71 34.88 12.94
CA GLY A 815 15.22 33.78 12.14
C GLY A 815 14.36 33.52 10.91
N GLY A 816 13.03 33.57 11.05
CA GLY A 816 12.11 33.36 9.94
C GLY A 816 12.19 34.44 8.85
N VAL A 817 12.29 35.72 9.23
CA VAL A 817 12.45 36.81 8.25
C VAL A 817 13.80 36.70 7.53
N VAL A 818 14.90 36.54 8.27
CA VAL A 818 16.24 36.47 7.67
C VAL A 818 16.37 35.23 6.77
N SER A 819 15.85 34.08 7.21
CA SER A 819 15.87 32.83 6.42
C SER A 819 14.97 32.88 5.20
N THR A 820 13.77 33.47 5.30
CA THR A 820 12.89 33.65 4.13
C THR A 820 13.55 34.54 3.08
N VAL A 821 14.13 35.67 3.50
CA VAL A 821 14.84 36.58 2.59
C VAL A 821 16.02 35.88 1.94
N SER A 822 16.81 35.14 2.72
CA SER A 822 17.97 34.39 2.22
C SER A 822 17.54 33.29 1.22
N ALA A 823 16.48 32.54 1.52
CA ALA A 823 15.94 31.51 0.63
C ALA A 823 15.40 32.10 -0.68
N VAL A 824 14.76 33.27 -0.64
CA VAL A 824 14.32 33.97 -1.86
C VAL A 824 15.53 34.40 -2.69
N MET A 825 16.57 34.97 -2.08
CA MET A 825 17.80 35.31 -2.80
C MET A 825 18.46 34.07 -3.43
N ASP A 826 18.44 32.94 -2.72
CA ASP A 826 19.00 31.67 -3.17
C ASP A 826 18.27 31.09 -4.39
N ILE A 827 16.94 31.27 -4.44
CA ILE A 827 16.08 30.86 -5.57
C ILE A 827 16.26 31.79 -6.78
N VAL A 828 16.35 33.10 -6.55
CA VAL A 828 16.43 34.11 -7.63
C VAL A 828 17.82 34.17 -8.26
N ASN A 829 18.84 33.60 -7.62
CA ASN A 829 20.19 33.51 -8.15
C ASN A 829 20.19 32.86 -9.57
N PRO A 830 20.85 33.45 -10.59
CA PRO A 830 20.84 32.94 -11.96
C PRO A 830 21.20 31.45 -12.11
N ASP A 831 22.10 30.92 -11.27
CA ASP A 831 22.49 29.51 -11.28
C ASP A 831 21.36 28.56 -10.85
N SER A 832 20.40 29.06 -10.06
CA SER A 832 19.21 28.32 -9.62
C SER A 832 18.10 28.35 -10.68
N MET A 833 17.83 29.53 -11.27
CA MET A 833 16.81 29.71 -12.30
C MET A 833 17.23 29.12 -13.67
N GLY A 834 18.52 29.13 -13.97
CA GLY A 834 19.08 28.57 -15.22
C GLY A 834 18.98 27.04 -15.32
N GLN A 835 18.68 26.35 -14.21
CA GLN A 835 18.47 24.90 -14.16
C GLN A 835 16.98 24.51 -14.14
N SER A 836 16.08 25.44 -14.47
CA SER A 836 14.66 25.11 -14.58
C SER A 836 14.44 24.08 -15.69
N CYS A 837 13.51 23.16 -15.46
CA CYS A 837 13.13 22.16 -16.47
C CYS A 837 12.47 22.80 -17.70
N PHE A 838 12.15 24.10 -17.67
CA PHE A 838 11.59 24.86 -18.79
C PHE A 838 12.67 25.41 -19.75
N ALA A 839 13.94 25.42 -19.35
CA ALA A 839 15.03 25.95 -20.17
C ALA A 839 15.48 24.98 -21.27
N ASP A 840 15.26 23.67 -21.10
CA ASP A 840 15.75 22.59 -21.97
C ASP A 840 14.70 22.05 -22.99
N PHE A 841 13.48 22.61 -23.05
CA PHE A 841 12.42 22.21 -24.00
C PHE A 841 12.57 22.81 -25.41
N ASN A 842 13.79 22.90 -25.95
CA ASN A 842 14.05 23.39 -27.31
C ASN A 842 14.29 22.28 -28.33
#